data_AF-A0AAD5EK90-F1
#
_entry.id   AF-A0AAD5EK90-F1
#
_cell.length_a   1.000
_cell.length_b   1.000
_cell.length_c   1.000
_cell.angle_alpha   90.00
_cell.angle_beta   90.00
_cell.angle_gamma   90.00
#
_symmetry.space_group_name_H-M   'P 1'
#
loop_
_entity.id
_entity.type
_entity.pdbx_description
1 polymer ?
#
loop_
_entity_poly.entity_id
_entity_poly.type
_entity_poly.pdbx_seq_one_letter_code
_entity_poly.pdbx_strand_id
1 'polypeptide(L)'
;MYIQKAILLALVGVTATVRAQTNETSEEDGSPLLTPSKPPLTEPYVAPTEPKYNYAEVMHKSYLFYHSQKSGHLPYQRLAWRSHSCKNCIGAHGEDLSQGWYEAANTMKWGLPYGFTATQLAYNIFMFGDAMKSVDELAEGLELMKWGADYLINAHHNDTHFVGQLGVSALGPISKQIELDVDFNYWGPPEEYEDWVPTGLPHTAYYSSADDPASEIAGEYGAAMAATAAIWREYNSTYADELIDHSIRLYKLATEHPGSYVNSSQNAFEWATFWYPSTRYEDEIAWNAGWLYAATKDPQWLDQAKYWYQKSNESWYEYSWDEKGAGMHVLMYTLTKDDFFYNNAVEYFDFFLPGPKQQAKFTPRGLAYVDHWGSVGYSGNIAFLMLAFAKSLGWDHPKSKELTTFAIQQINYALGDYGYSWVVGFGDNYPQMPYHKSSYNAYIDYPMRGRFQDEVEGDFTGSKTKQRFILYGAVEGGPNIDDTYHDDRSNYEYSEVTQDYNAAWTGAIAGLIDYYGFDKFEPYTDCGLDLGWTHPNASAQPVWPADDCYHTCNKGCPRGQMSSSHSWKMLMNKVNFDGTPITNQKLVSTSNKKANVSVAGDKNAPNAASSKSSSGNSSKAVGSLLGLVMISFALLF
;
A
#
# COMPACT_ATOMS: atom_id res chain seq x y z
N MET A 1 20.89 -20.90 10.38
CA MET A 1 21.90 -19.99 9.81
C MET A 1 21.81 -18.61 10.49
N TYR A 2 21.96 -18.58 11.82
CA TYR A 2 21.69 -17.40 12.67
C TYR A 2 22.84 -16.37 12.73
N ILE A 3 23.93 -16.60 11.99
CA ILE A 3 25.17 -15.82 12.12
C ILE A 3 25.34 -14.79 10.97
N GLN A 4 24.62 -14.94 9.84
CA GLN A 4 24.73 -14.00 8.72
C GLN A 4 23.83 -12.76 8.82
N LYS A 5 22.68 -12.82 9.51
CA LYS A 5 21.86 -11.62 9.83
C LYS A 5 22.57 -10.65 10.79
N ALA A 6 23.50 -11.13 11.62
CA ALA A 6 24.23 -10.30 12.58
C ALA A 6 25.47 -9.60 12.00
N ILE A 7 26.01 -10.07 10.87
CA ILE A 7 27.29 -9.57 10.32
C ILE A 7 27.08 -8.40 9.36
N LEU A 8 25.93 -8.29 8.69
CA LEU A 8 25.65 -7.14 7.82
C LEU A 8 25.32 -5.87 8.62
N LEU A 9 24.67 -6.00 9.79
CA LEU A 9 24.48 -4.88 10.73
C LEU A 9 25.78 -4.44 11.43
N ALA A 10 26.84 -5.27 11.44
CA ALA A 10 28.07 -4.96 12.17
C ALA A 10 29.13 -4.19 11.36
N LEU A 11 28.95 -4.01 10.04
CA LEU A 11 29.96 -3.41 9.17
C LEU A 11 29.65 -1.97 8.69
N VAL A 12 28.45 -1.46 8.98
CA VAL A 12 28.12 -0.03 8.83
C VAL A 12 28.07 0.59 10.23
N GLY A 13 29.25 0.87 10.77
CA GLY A 13 29.42 1.57 12.04
C GLY A 13 29.05 3.05 11.92
N VAL A 14 27.75 3.34 11.83
CA VAL A 14 27.19 4.61 12.29
C VAL A 14 26.28 4.22 13.44
N THR A 15 26.70 4.53 14.66
CA THR A 15 25.85 4.44 15.85
C THR A 15 24.69 5.41 15.67
N ALA A 16 23.60 4.95 15.04
CA ALA A 16 22.29 5.52 15.25
C ALA A 16 22.01 5.31 16.74
N THR A 17 22.25 6.35 17.53
CA THR A 17 21.72 6.42 18.88
C THR A 17 20.25 6.78 18.70
N VAL A 18 19.45 5.82 18.19
CA VAL A 18 18.03 5.84 18.47
C VAL A 18 17.98 5.63 19.97
N ARG A 19 17.66 6.70 20.69
CA ARG A 19 17.34 6.62 22.11
C ARG A 19 16.07 5.77 22.19
N ALA A 20 16.23 4.45 22.26
CA ALA A 20 15.26 3.61 22.92
C ALA A 20 15.24 4.10 24.36
N GLN A 21 14.33 5.02 24.64
CA GLN A 21 14.09 5.51 25.98
C GLN A 21 13.42 4.35 26.72
N THR A 22 14.24 3.47 27.30
CA THR A 22 13.79 2.57 28.36
C THR A 22 13.39 3.47 29.52
N ASN A 23 12.13 3.90 29.54
CA ASN A 23 11.51 4.57 30.69
C ASN A 23 11.29 3.52 31.77
N GLU A 24 12.37 3.10 32.43
CA GLU A 24 12.26 2.59 33.79
C GLU A 24 12.04 3.80 34.71
N THR A 25 10.80 3.92 35.18
CA THR A 25 10.34 4.80 36.28
C THR A 25 10.27 6.31 36.01
N SER A 26 9.19 6.73 35.36
CA SER A 26 8.45 7.95 35.74
C SER A 26 6.96 7.72 35.56
N GLU A 27 6.23 7.54 36.67
CA GLU A 27 4.76 7.44 36.74
C GLU A 27 4.05 8.79 36.41
N GLU A 28 4.48 9.48 35.35
CA GLU A 28 3.91 10.76 34.91
C GLU A 28 3.68 10.83 33.37
N ASP A 29 3.55 9.67 32.68
CA ASP A 29 3.18 9.63 31.26
C ASP A 29 1.71 9.19 31.08
N GLY A 30 0.93 10.04 30.41
CA GLY A 30 -0.52 10.20 30.61
C GLY A 30 -1.46 9.24 29.88
N SER A 31 -0.96 8.19 29.22
CA SER A 31 -1.79 7.17 28.55
C SER A 31 -1.61 5.83 29.27
N PRO A 32 -2.64 5.28 29.94
CA PRO A 32 -2.48 4.05 30.71
C PRO A 32 -2.05 2.91 29.81
N LEU A 33 -1.13 2.06 30.28
CA LEU A 33 -0.84 0.79 29.62
C LEU A 33 -2.13 -0.05 29.62
N LEU A 34 -2.63 -0.35 28.43
CA LEU A 34 -3.84 -1.13 28.24
C LEU A 34 -3.45 -2.60 28.12
N THR A 35 -4.27 -3.45 28.74
CA THR A 35 -4.13 -4.90 28.65
C THR A 35 -5.51 -5.46 28.31
N PRO A 36 -5.63 -6.36 27.31
CA PRO A 36 -6.92 -6.92 26.95
C PRO A 36 -7.59 -7.57 28.17
N SER A 37 -8.86 -7.19 28.39
CA SER A 37 -9.62 -7.50 29.61
C SER A 37 -9.86 -8.99 29.84
N LYS A 38 -9.81 -9.81 28.80
CA LYS A 38 -10.05 -11.25 28.87
C LYS A 38 -8.74 -12.02 29.08
N PRO A 39 -8.78 -13.18 29.79
CA PRO A 39 -7.57 -13.94 30.10
C PRO A 39 -6.87 -14.50 28.85
N PRO A 40 -5.58 -14.87 28.97
CA PRO A 40 -4.83 -15.57 27.93
C PRO A 40 -5.51 -16.85 27.42
N LEU A 41 -5.12 -17.28 26.22
CA LEU A 41 -5.60 -18.52 25.62
C LEU A 41 -4.95 -19.72 26.33
N THR A 42 -5.75 -20.56 27.00
CA THR A 42 -5.24 -21.72 27.76
C THR A 42 -5.43 -23.06 27.03
N GLU A 43 -6.32 -23.11 26.05
CA GLU A 43 -6.67 -24.31 25.28
C GLU A 43 -6.64 -23.97 23.77
N PRO A 44 -6.54 -24.98 22.87
CA PRO A 44 -6.61 -24.73 21.44
C PRO A 44 -7.84 -23.92 21.05
N TYR A 45 -7.67 -22.94 20.17
CA TYR A 45 -8.77 -22.11 19.69
C TYR A 45 -9.82 -22.97 18.96
N VAL A 46 -11.09 -22.73 19.28
CA VAL A 46 -12.23 -23.39 18.61
C VAL A 46 -12.94 -22.33 17.79
N ALA A 47 -12.84 -22.44 16.46
CA ALA A 47 -13.53 -21.53 15.56
C ALA A 47 -15.06 -21.64 15.74
N PRO A 48 -15.77 -20.51 15.88
CA PRO A 48 -17.22 -20.53 15.98
C PRO A 48 -17.84 -21.03 14.67
N THR A 49 -18.92 -21.80 14.77
CA THR A 49 -19.65 -22.36 13.62
C THR A 49 -20.50 -21.33 12.88
N GLU A 50 -20.76 -20.19 13.52
CA GLU A 50 -21.48 -19.05 12.98
C GLU A 50 -20.60 -17.80 13.13
N PRO A 51 -20.73 -16.80 12.26
CA PRO A 51 -19.91 -15.59 12.34
C PRO A 51 -20.16 -14.86 13.67
N LYS A 52 -19.07 -14.58 14.40
CA LYS A 52 -19.14 -13.86 15.68
C LYS A 52 -19.29 -12.35 15.51
N TYR A 53 -18.76 -11.83 14.40
CA TYR A 53 -18.74 -10.41 14.08
C TYR A 53 -19.43 -10.17 12.74
N ASN A 54 -19.91 -8.95 12.53
CA ASN A 54 -20.44 -8.52 11.25
C ASN A 54 -19.28 -8.23 10.28
N TYR A 55 -18.79 -9.27 9.58
CA TYR A 55 -17.68 -9.11 8.64
C TYR A 55 -18.02 -8.18 7.46
N ALA A 56 -19.30 -8.01 7.10
CA ALA A 56 -19.70 -7.05 6.08
C ALA A 56 -19.46 -5.59 6.52
N GLU A 57 -19.74 -5.28 7.80
CA GLU A 57 -19.41 -3.98 8.39
C GLU A 57 -17.90 -3.72 8.42
N VAL A 58 -17.11 -4.74 8.81
CA VAL A 58 -15.64 -4.62 8.84
C VAL A 58 -15.11 -4.33 7.44
N MET A 59 -15.62 -5.04 6.43
CA MET A 59 -15.21 -4.85 5.03
C MET A 59 -15.54 -3.44 4.54
N HIS A 60 -16.77 -2.97 4.77
CA HIS A 60 -17.21 -1.62 4.42
C HIS A 60 -16.31 -0.54 5.03
N LYS A 61 -16.01 -0.68 6.33
CA LYS A 61 -15.10 0.23 7.04
C LYS A 61 -13.68 0.14 6.49
N SER A 62 -13.19 -1.03 6.13
CA SER A 62 -11.85 -1.17 5.52
C SER A 62 -11.73 -0.41 4.19
N TYR A 63 -12.78 -0.37 3.37
CA TYR A 63 -12.81 0.50 2.19
C TYR A 63 -12.93 1.98 2.53
N LEU A 64 -13.63 2.37 3.61
CA LEU A 64 -13.61 3.75 4.10
C LEU A 64 -12.20 4.23 4.45
N PHE A 65 -11.34 3.35 5.00
CA PHE A 65 -9.93 3.66 5.21
C PHE A 65 -9.20 3.95 3.89
N TYR A 66 -9.37 3.13 2.84
CA TYR A 66 -8.76 3.45 1.54
C TYR A 66 -9.32 4.75 0.92
N HIS A 67 -10.60 5.04 1.11
CA HIS A 67 -11.18 6.34 0.74
C HIS A 67 -10.51 7.49 1.54
N SER A 68 -10.15 7.27 2.81
CA SER A 68 -9.41 8.25 3.60
C SER A 68 -7.94 8.37 3.24
N GLN A 69 -7.37 7.42 2.50
CA GLN A 69 -6.00 7.52 1.98
C GLN A 69 -5.93 8.13 0.57
N LYS A 70 -7.05 8.29 -0.15
CA LYS A 70 -7.03 8.79 -1.55
C LYS A 70 -6.34 10.14 -1.66
N SER A 71 -5.42 10.28 -2.60
CA SER A 71 -4.70 11.49 -2.96
C SER A 71 -5.23 12.05 -4.28
N GLY A 72 -5.18 13.37 -4.50
CA GLY A 72 -5.51 13.97 -5.78
C GLY A 72 -6.92 14.55 -5.87
N HIS A 73 -7.39 14.73 -7.10
CA HIS A 73 -8.72 15.31 -7.37
C HIS A 73 -9.83 14.28 -7.14
N LEU A 74 -10.31 14.18 -5.90
CA LEU A 74 -11.41 13.27 -5.55
C LEU A 74 -12.65 13.47 -6.45
N PRO A 75 -13.23 12.39 -7.00
CA PRO A 75 -14.41 12.47 -7.86
C PRO A 75 -15.65 12.95 -7.08
N TYR A 76 -15.66 12.70 -5.77
CA TYR A 76 -16.68 13.13 -4.82
C TYR A 76 -16.07 13.15 -3.40
N GLN A 77 -16.68 13.93 -2.51
CA GLN A 77 -16.22 14.07 -1.13
C GLN A 77 -16.99 13.10 -0.21
N ARG A 78 -16.49 11.86 -0.06
CA ARG A 78 -17.15 10.87 0.82
C ARG A 78 -17.00 11.19 2.31
N LEU A 79 -15.84 11.69 2.72
CA LEU A 79 -15.49 12.05 4.09
C LEU A 79 -15.41 13.58 4.21
N ALA A 80 -16.06 14.17 5.22
CA ALA A 80 -16.14 15.63 5.41
C ALA A 80 -14.77 16.30 5.57
N TRP A 81 -13.79 15.52 6.03
CA TRP A 81 -12.45 15.94 6.41
C TRP A 81 -11.37 15.58 5.38
N ARG A 82 -11.78 15.02 4.23
CA ARG A 82 -10.94 14.81 3.06
C ARG A 82 -11.41 15.69 1.91
N SER A 83 -10.51 16.19 1.09
CA SER A 83 -10.83 16.94 -0.13
C SER A 83 -9.72 16.76 -1.18
N HIS A 84 -9.70 17.60 -2.21
CA HIS A 84 -8.62 17.60 -3.19
C HIS A 84 -7.28 17.88 -2.52
N SER A 85 -6.34 16.94 -2.64
CA SER A 85 -4.94 17.07 -2.24
C SER A 85 -4.03 16.85 -3.44
N CYS A 86 -2.71 16.94 -3.28
CA CYS A 86 -1.77 16.70 -4.38
C CYS A 86 -2.10 17.54 -5.64
N LYS A 87 -2.58 18.77 -5.43
CA LYS A 87 -3.24 19.60 -6.46
C LYS A 87 -2.34 19.89 -7.67
N ASN A 88 -1.02 19.88 -7.46
CA ASN A 88 0.01 20.15 -8.45
C ASN A 88 1.01 18.98 -8.58
N CYS A 89 0.60 17.75 -8.26
CA CYS A 89 1.43 16.56 -8.39
C CYS A 89 1.56 16.13 -9.86
N ILE A 90 2.41 16.84 -10.59
CA ILE A 90 2.66 16.62 -12.01
C ILE A 90 4.12 16.16 -12.17
N GLY A 91 4.31 15.05 -12.88
CA GLY A 91 5.63 14.50 -13.16
C GLY A 91 6.48 15.41 -14.06
N ALA A 92 7.79 15.16 -14.11
CA ALA A 92 8.72 15.89 -14.97
C ALA A 92 8.37 15.78 -16.47
N HIS A 93 7.60 14.74 -16.84
CA HIS A 93 7.14 14.50 -18.20
C HIS A 93 5.68 14.95 -18.45
N GLY A 94 5.07 15.69 -17.51
CA GLY A 94 3.68 16.16 -17.61
C GLY A 94 2.62 15.13 -17.25
N GLU A 95 3.02 14.04 -16.58
CA GLU A 95 2.15 12.99 -16.08
C GLU A 95 1.28 13.51 -14.92
N ASP A 96 0.01 13.14 -14.86
CA ASP A 96 -0.82 13.37 -13.68
C ASP A 96 -0.54 12.31 -12.62
N LEU A 97 0.21 12.68 -11.60
CA LEU A 97 0.60 11.80 -10.49
C LEU A 97 -0.23 12.06 -9.23
N SER A 98 -1.35 12.78 -9.36
CA SER A 98 -2.17 13.20 -8.22
C SER A 98 -2.95 12.04 -7.59
N GLN A 99 -3.45 11.08 -8.39
CA GLN A 99 -4.26 9.93 -7.94
C GLN A 99 -3.48 8.88 -7.13
N GLY A 100 -4.17 7.86 -6.62
CA GLY A 100 -3.61 6.81 -5.76
C GLY A 100 -3.86 7.08 -4.27
N TRP A 101 -3.15 6.36 -3.41
CA TRP A 101 -3.25 6.46 -1.95
C TRP A 101 -1.95 6.98 -1.33
N TYR A 102 -2.10 7.76 -0.27
CA TYR A 102 -1.02 8.02 0.67
C TYR A 102 -0.76 6.76 1.50
N GLU A 103 0.51 6.54 1.84
CA GLU A 103 0.93 5.28 2.41
C GLU A 103 0.46 5.09 3.87
N ALA A 104 0.68 6.08 4.74
CA ALA A 104 0.29 6.01 6.16
C ALA A 104 -0.23 7.37 6.65
N ALA A 105 0.34 7.90 7.74
CA ALA A 105 0.05 9.25 8.24
C ALA A 105 0.68 10.36 7.38
N ASN A 106 1.61 10.00 6.51
CA ASN A 106 2.40 10.87 5.63
C ASN A 106 1.63 11.19 4.32
N THR A 107 2.23 12.01 3.47
CA THR A 107 1.72 12.29 2.11
C THR A 107 2.57 11.67 1.01
N MET A 108 3.37 10.68 1.36
CA MET A 108 4.24 9.96 0.44
C MET A 108 3.47 8.88 -0.34
N LYS A 109 3.93 8.62 -1.57
CA LYS A 109 3.60 7.39 -2.31
C LYS A 109 4.90 6.64 -2.57
N TRP A 110 5.22 5.75 -1.65
CA TRP A 110 6.38 4.86 -1.73
C TRP A 110 6.09 3.72 -2.70
N GLY A 111 6.94 3.54 -3.72
CA GLY A 111 6.61 2.65 -4.84
C GLY A 111 6.37 1.20 -4.44
N LEU A 112 7.28 0.59 -3.67
CA LEU A 112 7.16 -0.83 -3.32
C LEU A 112 5.89 -1.15 -2.48
N PRO A 113 5.62 -0.51 -1.32
CA PRO A 113 4.41 -0.79 -0.55
C PRO A 113 3.12 -0.35 -1.26
N TYR A 114 3.17 0.69 -2.11
CA TYR A 114 2.04 1.07 -2.95
C TYR A 114 1.70 -0.05 -3.93
N GLY A 115 2.70 -0.58 -4.64
CA GLY A 115 2.55 -1.67 -5.58
C GLY A 115 1.92 -2.89 -4.89
N PHE A 116 2.47 -3.29 -3.74
CA PHE A 116 1.95 -4.43 -2.98
C PHE A 116 0.49 -4.24 -2.58
N THR A 117 0.15 -3.06 -2.05
CA THR A 117 -1.23 -2.73 -1.67
C THR A 117 -2.16 -2.86 -2.86
N ALA A 118 -1.80 -2.28 -4.00
CA ALA A 118 -2.61 -2.36 -5.22
C ALA A 118 -2.74 -3.82 -5.71
N THR A 119 -1.66 -4.60 -5.75
CA THR A 119 -1.74 -6.01 -6.15
C THR A 119 -2.62 -6.82 -5.20
N GLN A 120 -2.45 -6.63 -3.89
CA GLN A 120 -3.18 -7.37 -2.88
C GLN A 120 -4.67 -7.03 -2.87
N LEU A 121 -5.05 -5.76 -3.03
CA LEU A 121 -6.46 -5.38 -3.15
C LEU A 121 -7.12 -6.00 -4.39
N ALA A 122 -6.41 -6.09 -5.52
CA ALA A 122 -6.90 -6.85 -6.68
C ALA A 122 -6.97 -8.35 -6.39
N TYR A 123 -6.00 -8.90 -5.67
CA TYR A 123 -5.99 -10.32 -5.29
C TYR A 123 -7.19 -10.68 -4.40
N ASN A 124 -7.58 -9.78 -3.49
CA ASN A 124 -8.78 -9.95 -2.67
C ASN A 124 -10.03 -10.15 -3.53
N ILE A 125 -10.22 -9.30 -4.54
CA ILE A 125 -11.36 -9.37 -5.47
C ILE A 125 -11.24 -10.61 -6.36
N PHE A 126 -10.04 -10.95 -6.82
CA PHE A 126 -9.79 -12.14 -7.62
C PHE A 126 -10.20 -13.43 -6.89
N MET A 127 -9.94 -13.52 -5.59
CA MET A 127 -10.30 -14.71 -4.78
C MET A 127 -11.73 -14.68 -4.26
N PHE A 128 -12.23 -13.52 -3.85
CA PHE A 128 -13.46 -13.40 -3.05
C PHE A 128 -14.47 -12.39 -3.62
N GLY A 129 -14.38 -12.04 -4.90
CA GLY A 129 -15.27 -11.09 -5.55
C GLY A 129 -16.76 -11.42 -5.41
N ASP A 130 -17.13 -12.70 -5.40
CA ASP A 130 -18.52 -13.14 -5.13
C ASP A 130 -18.97 -12.82 -3.70
N ALA A 131 -18.10 -13.00 -2.71
CA ALA A 131 -18.37 -12.65 -1.32
C ALA A 131 -18.56 -11.14 -1.17
N MET A 132 -17.66 -10.35 -1.76
CA MET A 132 -17.75 -8.89 -1.81
C MET A 132 -19.03 -8.43 -2.50
N LYS A 133 -19.41 -9.07 -3.61
CA LYS A 133 -20.64 -8.80 -4.32
C LYS A 133 -21.87 -9.11 -3.47
N SER A 134 -21.83 -10.19 -2.68
CA SER A 134 -22.96 -10.60 -1.84
C SER A 134 -23.31 -9.60 -0.73
N VAL A 135 -22.38 -8.72 -0.39
CA VAL A 135 -22.54 -7.64 0.61
C VAL A 135 -22.45 -6.23 0.00
N ASP A 136 -22.61 -6.12 -1.32
CA ASP A 136 -22.60 -4.86 -2.10
C ASP A 136 -21.28 -4.05 -2.07
N GLU A 137 -20.16 -4.69 -1.76
CA GLU A 137 -18.84 -4.05 -1.69
C GLU A 137 -18.01 -4.17 -2.99
N LEU A 138 -18.35 -5.10 -3.90
CA LEU A 138 -17.54 -5.33 -5.11
C LEU A 138 -17.39 -4.06 -5.98
N ALA A 139 -18.44 -3.25 -6.07
CA ALA A 139 -18.42 -2.00 -6.84
C ALA A 139 -17.36 -1.01 -6.33
N GLU A 140 -17.28 -0.84 -5.01
CA GLU A 140 -16.27 0.01 -4.38
C GLU A 140 -14.88 -0.57 -4.51
N GLY A 141 -14.74 -1.89 -4.35
CA GLY A 141 -13.46 -2.56 -4.56
C GLY A 141 -12.92 -2.33 -5.97
N LEU A 142 -13.77 -2.44 -6.99
CA LEU A 142 -13.40 -2.16 -8.38
C LEU A 142 -13.03 -0.68 -8.58
N GLU A 143 -13.80 0.25 -8.00
CA GLU A 143 -13.50 1.69 -8.03
C GLU A 143 -12.13 2.00 -7.44
N LEU A 144 -11.84 1.47 -6.25
CA LEU A 144 -10.55 1.60 -5.59
C LEU A 144 -9.43 1.04 -6.47
N MET A 145 -9.63 -0.13 -7.07
CA MET A 145 -8.63 -0.73 -7.95
C MET A 145 -8.36 0.11 -9.20
N LYS A 146 -9.39 0.72 -9.79
CA LYS A 146 -9.19 1.66 -10.89
C LYS A 146 -8.45 2.92 -10.43
N TRP A 147 -8.81 3.49 -9.28
CA TRP A 147 -8.12 4.65 -8.70
C TRP A 147 -6.63 4.40 -8.49
N GLY A 148 -6.29 3.23 -7.95
CA GLY A 148 -4.91 2.82 -7.71
C GLY A 148 -4.13 2.56 -9.00
N ALA A 149 -4.75 1.86 -9.96
CA ALA A 149 -4.11 1.47 -11.21
C ALA A 149 -3.97 2.63 -12.21
N ASP A 150 -4.87 3.61 -12.21
CA ASP A 150 -4.74 4.82 -13.04
C ASP A 150 -3.50 5.64 -12.64
N TYR A 151 -3.18 5.71 -11.34
CA TYR A 151 -1.89 6.25 -10.89
C TYR A 151 -0.69 5.45 -11.44
N LEU A 152 -0.74 4.11 -11.42
CA LEU A 152 0.35 3.28 -11.94
C LEU A 152 0.54 3.43 -13.46
N ILE A 153 -0.54 3.56 -14.22
CA ILE A 153 -0.49 3.86 -15.66
C ILE A 153 0.23 5.19 -15.87
N ASN A 154 -0.17 6.23 -15.14
CA ASN A 154 0.42 7.56 -15.26
C ASN A 154 1.87 7.62 -14.76
N ALA A 155 2.21 6.85 -13.73
CA ALA A 155 3.55 6.73 -13.19
C ALA A 155 4.50 6.00 -14.16
N HIS A 156 3.98 5.16 -15.06
CA HIS A 156 4.77 4.46 -16.08
C HIS A 156 4.85 5.29 -17.37
N HIS A 157 5.73 6.30 -17.36
CA HIS A 157 5.93 7.23 -18.47
C HIS A 157 6.15 6.54 -19.82
N ASN A 158 7.13 5.64 -19.88
CA ASN A 158 7.55 4.91 -21.06
C ASN A 158 8.34 3.65 -20.69
N ASP A 159 8.72 2.87 -21.70
CA ASP A 159 9.38 1.55 -21.57
C ASP A 159 10.66 1.53 -20.73
N THR A 160 11.26 2.70 -20.45
CA THR A 160 12.52 2.81 -19.68
C THR A 160 12.43 3.74 -18.49
N HIS A 161 11.29 4.39 -18.23
CA HIS A 161 11.15 5.36 -17.13
C HIS A 161 9.79 5.20 -16.45
N PHE A 162 9.81 5.05 -15.13
CA PHE A 162 8.61 5.09 -14.30
C PHE A 162 8.90 5.74 -12.94
N VAL A 163 7.87 6.29 -12.31
CA VAL A 163 7.96 6.92 -10.99
C VAL A 163 8.01 5.83 -9.90
N GLY A 164 9.17 5.70 -9.25
CA GLY A 164 9.35 4.78 -8.13
C GLY A 164 8.99 5.39 -6.77
N GLN A 165 8.88 6.72 -6.69
CA GLN A 165 8.43 7.43 -5.49
C GLN A 165 7.84 8.78 -5.85
N LEU A 166 6.74 9.15 -5.20
CA LEU A 166 6.20 10.51 -5.21
C LEU A 166 6.26 11.09 -3.79
N GLY A 167 6.84 12.27 -3.67
CA GLY A 167 7.05 12.96 -2.40
C GLY A 167 8.50 12.96 -1.96
N VAL A 168 8.85 13.91 -1.09
CA VAL A 168 10.20 14.07 -0.54
C VAL A 168 10.17 13.68 0.92
N SER A 169 10.81 12.56 1.30
CA SER A 169 10.97 12.21 2.72
C SER A 169 11.87 13.22 3.40
N ALA A 170 13.17 13.23 3.10
CA ALA A 170 14.12 14.18 3.68
C ALA A 170 15.15 14.71 2.67
N LEU A 171 15.74 15.86 3.02
CA LEU A 171 16.81 16.49 2.25
C LEU A 171 18.19 15.99 2.64
N GLY A 172 19.00 15.69 1.62
CA GLY A 172 20.38 15.28 1.84
C GLY A 172 20.51 13.86 2.40
N PRO A 173 21.77 13.37 2.52
CA PRO A 173 22.03 11.97 2.78
C PRO A 173 21.55 11.57 4.18
N ILE A 174 21.15 10.31 4.34
CA ILE A 174 20.66 9.70 5.60
C ILE A 174 21.55 10.03 6.81
N SER A 175 22.86 10.18 6.58
CA SER A 175 23.84 10.59 7.60
C SER A 175 23.57 11.93 8.32
N LYS A 176 22.57 12.73 7.90
CA LYS A 176 22.30 14.07 8.42
C LYS A 176 21.11 14.22 9.40
N GLN A 177 20.58 13.12 9.95
CA GLN A 177 19.48 13.11 10.95
C GLN A 177 18.12 13.67 10.46
N ILE A 178 17.05 13.25 11.14
CA ILE A 178 15.61 13.48 10.92
C ILE A 178 15.21 14.98 10.81
N GLU A 179 16.08 15.90 11.21
CA GLU A 179 15.84 17.36 11.13
C GLU A 179 15.64 17.87 9.69
N LEU A 180 16.01 17.07 8.68
CA LEU A 180 15.83 17.40 7.27
C LEU A 180 14.64 16.69 6.63
N ASP A 181 13.83 15.94 7.39
CA ASP A 181 12.56 15.42 6.89
C ASP A 181 11.63 16.58 6.47
N VAL A 182 10.96 16.39 5.35
CA VAL A 182 10.06 17.33 4.70
C VAL A 182 8.63 16.85 4.90
N ASP A 183 8.32 15.63 4.45
CA ASP A 183 6.97 15.08 4.57
C ASP A 183 6.65 14.65 6.02
N PHE A 184 7.57 13.96 6.68
CA PHE A 184 7.37 13.54 8.07
C PHE A 184 7.26 14.73 9.03
N ASN A 185 7.92 15.85 8.71
CA ASN A 185 7.82 17.12 9.47
C ASN A 185 6.65 18.02 9.04
N TYR A 186 5.79 17.57 8.11
CA TYR A 186 4.50 18.22 7.85
C TYR A 186 3.41 17.54 8.67
N TRP A 187 2.79 18.27 9.60
CA TRP A 187 1.82 17.74 10.57
C TRP A 187 0.36 18.15 10.29
N GLY A 188 0.11 18.70 9.10
CA GLY A 188 -1.22 19.13 8.65
C GLY A 188 -1.99 18.07 7.85
N PRO A 189 -3.21 18.41 7.39
CA PRO A 189 -3.98 17.59 6.46
C PRO A 189 -3.41 17.67 5.03
N PRO A 190 -3.47 16.59 4.23
CA PRO A 190 -2.86 16.53 2.89
C PRO A 190 -3.37 17.60 1.92
N GLU A 191 -4.61 18.08 2.11
CA GLU A 191 -5.24 19.12 1.29
C GLU A 191 -4.50 20.47 1.33
N GLU A 192 -3.68 20.68 2.37
CA GLU A 192 -2.93 21.92 2.61
C GLU A 192 -1.41 21.73 2.44
N TYR A 193 -0.93 20.52 2.09
CA TYR A 193 0.51 20.25 1.96
C TYR A 193 1.20 21.24 1.01
N GLU A 194 0.69 21.35 -0.23
CA GLU A 194 1.27 22.20 -1.28
C GLU A 194 1.29 23.69 -0.93
N ASP A 195 0.42 24.11 -0.02
CA ASP A 195 0.30 25.51 0.41
C ASP A 195 1.28 25.82 1.57
N TRP A 196 1.79 24.80 2.27
CA TRP A 196 2.46 24.95 3.56
C TRP A 196 3.84 24.29 3.71
N VAL A 197 4.36 23.59 2.69
CA VAL A 197 5.57 22.77 2.87
C VAL A 197 6.70 23.57 3.56
N PRO A 198 7.28 23.07 4.67
CA PRO A 198 8.26 23.80 5.49
C PRO A 198 9.47 24.36 4.73
N THR A 199 9.79 23.74 3.60
CA THR A 199 10.95 24.05 2.75
C THR A 199 10.56 24.57 1.35
N GLY A 200 9.26 24.74 1.08
CA GLY A 200 8.76 25.08 -0.25
C GLY A 200 8.98 23.98 -1.30
N LEU A 201 9.09 22.72 -0.87
CA LEU A 201 9.31 21.56 -1.71
C LEU A 201 8.01 20.79 -1.95
N PRO A 202 7.32 21.01 -3.08
CA PRO A 202 6.11 20.26 -3.39
C PRO A 202 6.41 18.76 -3.55
N HIS A 203 5.35 17.94 -3.61
CA HIS A 203 5.51 16.53 -3.95
C HIS A 203 6.29 16.38 -5.27
N THR A 204 7.47 15.77 -5.18
CA THR A 204 8.38 15.59 -6.30
C THR A 204 8.39 14.12 -6.74
N ALA A 205 8.34 13.88 -8.05
CA ALA A 205 8.43 12.55 -8.63
C ALA A 205 9.89 12.13 -8.82
N TYR A 206 10.24 10.94 -8.34
CA TYR A 206 11.54 10.32 -8.51
C TYR A 206 11.41 9.08 -9.38
N TYR A 207 12.24 9.02 -10.43
CA TYR A 207 12.10 8.04 -11.50
C TYR A 207 13.17 6.96 -11.38
N SER A 208 12.76 5.71 -11.59
CA SER A 208 13.70 4.64 -11.93
C SER A 208 13.88 4.58 -13.45
N SER A 209 15.06 4.10 -13.88
CA SER A 209 15.37 3.91 -15.29
C SER A 209 16.27 2.70 -15.54
N ALA A 210 16.58 2.42 -16.79
CA ALA A 210 17.54 1.38 -17.17
C ALA A 210 18.95 1.57 -16.55
N ASP A 211 19.36 2.81 -16.27
CA ASP A 211 20.67 3.15 -15.68
C ASP A 211 20.63 3.25 -14.15
N ASP A 212 19.44 3.30 -13.55
CA ASP A 212 19.19 3.28 -12.11
C ASP A 212 17.94 2.44 -11.80
N PRO A 213 18.07 1.10 -11.93
CA PRO A 213 16.94 0.18 -11.94
C PRO A 213 16.36 -0.07 -10.55
N ALA A 214 15.05 -0.31 -10.52
CA ALA A 214 14.25 -0.70 -9.36
C ALA A 214 13.35 -1.88 -9.75
N SER A 215 13.94 -3.05 -9.98
CA SER A 215 13.28 -4.26 -10.48
C SER A 215 12.15 -4.74 -9.57
N GLU A 216 12.30 -4.59 -8.26
CA GLU A 216 11.27 -4.89 -7.26
C GLU A 216 10.03 -3.99 -7.47
N ILE A 217 10.22 -2.67 -7.58
CA ILE A 217 9.09 -1.74 -7.81
C ILE A 217 8.47 -1.97 -9.18
N ALA A 218 9.28 -2.16 -10.23
CA ALA A 218 8.79 -2.45 -11.58
C ALA A 218 8.01 -3.76 -11.64
N GLY A 219 8.52 -4.81 -10.98
CA GLY A 219 7.84 -6.09 -10.82
C GLY A 219 6.50 -5.92 -10.12
N GLU A 220 6.48 -5.26 -8.97
CA GLU A 220 5.27 -5.11 -8.17
C GLU A 220 4.22 -4.21 -8.85
N TYR A 221 4.61 -3.13 -9.51
CA TYR A 221 3.69 -2.33 -10.32
C TYR A 221 3.11 -3.13 -11.50
N GLY A 222 3.93 -3.94 -12.16
CA GLY A 222 3.47 -4.83 -13.21
C GLY A 222 2.50 -5.90 -12.69
N ALA A 223 2.77 -6.45 -11.50
CA ALA A 223 1.88 -7.37 -10.82
C ALA A 223 0.53 -6.72 -10.48
N ALA A 224 0.54 -5.51 -9.92
CA ALA A 224 -0.65 -4.74 -9.59
C ALA A 224 -1.54 -4.48 -10.80
N MET A 225 -0.94 -4.06 -11.93
CA MET A 225 -1.67 -3.83 -13.17
C MET A 225 -2.22 -5.11 -13.77
N ALA A 226 -1.46 -6.22 -13.78
CA ALA A 226 -1.95 -7.50 -14.28
C ALA A 226 -3.06 -8.09 -13.39
N ALA A 227 -2.93 -8.01 -12.06
CA ALA A 227 -3.97 -8.43 -11.12
C ALA A 227 -5.25 -7.61 -11.31
N THR A 228 -5.12 -6.29 -11.46
CA THR A 228 -6.24 -5.38 -11.74
C THR A 228 -6.89 -5.71 -13.09
N ALA A 229 -6.09 -6.00 -14.11
CA ALA A 229 -6.61 -6.40 -15.43
C ALA A 229 -7.44 -7.69 -15.35
N ALA A 230 -7.02 -8.67 -14.53
CA ALA A 230 -7.73 -9.94 -14.37
C ALA A 230 -9.17 -9.73 -13.84
N ILE A 231 -9.36 -8.84 -12.87
CA ILE A 231 -10.68 -8.56 -12.28
C ILE A 231 -11.50 -7.57 -13.10
N TRP A 232 -10.85 -6.66 -13.85
CA TRP A 232 -11.55 -5.68 -14.69
C TRP A 232 -11.94 -6.20 -16.07
N ARG A 233 -11.34 -7.31 -16.53
CA ARG A 233 -11.54 -7.87 -17.88
C ARG A 233 -13.01 -8.02 -18.26
N GLU A 234 -13.84 -8.49 -17.32
CA GLU A 234 -15.26 -8.73 -17.57
C GLU A 234 -16.10 -7.45 -17.69
N TYR A 235 -15.61 -6.34 -17.14
CA TYR A 235 -16.31 -5.05 -17.11
C TYR A 235 -15.79 -4.06 -18.16
N ASN A 236 -14.49 -4.11 -18.45
CA ASN A 236 -13.84 -3.25 -19.43
C ASN A 236 -12.58 -3.93 -19.99
N SER A 237 -12.75 -4.71 -21.07
CA SER A 237 -11.64 -5.43 -21.70
C SER A 237 -10.56 -4.52 -22.28
N THR A 238 -10.92 -3.32 -22.76
CA THR A 238 -9.96 -2.36 -23.31
C THR A 238 -9.03 -1.81 -22.23
N TYR A 239 -9.58 -1.46 -21.07
CA TYR A 239 -8.77 -1.03 -19.92
C TYR A 239 -7.91 -2.18 -19.39
N ALA A 240 -8.44 -3.41 -19.35
CA ALA A 240 -7.66 -4.58 -18.98
C ALA A 240 -6.50 -4.85 -19.97
N ASP A 241 -6.72 -4.68 -21.28
CA ASP A 241 -5.65 -4.81 -22.30
C ASP A 241 -4.58 -3.72 -22.13
N GLU A 242 -4.95 -2.49 -21.78
CA GLU A 242 -4.02 -1.38 -21.47
C GLU A 242 -3.15 -1.69 -20.23
N LEU A 243 -3.76 -2.17 -19.16
CA LEU A 243 -3.06 -2.59 -17.95
C LEU A 243 -2.08 -3.75 -18.21
N ILE A 244 -2.49 -4.74 -19.02
CA ILE A 244 -1.62 -5.86 -19.42
C ILE A 244 -0.43 -5.34 -20.25
N ASP A 245 -0.64 -4.39 -21.17
CA ASP A 245 0.46 -3.79 -21.93
C ASP A 245 1.48 -3.10 -21.02
N HIS A 246 1.03 -2.27 -20.08
CA HIS A 246 1.92 -1.62 -19.11
C HIS A 246 2.66 -2.66 -18.25
N SER A 247 1.97 -3.70 -17.78
CA SER A 247 2.55 -4.79 -16.99
C SER A 247 3.66 -5.54 -17.73
N ILE A 248 3.44 -5.91 -19.00
CA ILE A 248 4.44 -6.58 -19.85
C ILE A 248 5.68 -5.71 -20.05
N ARG A 249 5.48 -4.40 -20.26
CA ARG A 249 6.59 -3.46 -20.47
C ARG A 249 7.42 -3.25 -19.19
N LEU A 250 6.79 -3.16 -18.03
CA LEU A 250 7.51 -3.12 -16.74
C LEU A 250 8.22 -4.44 -16.44
N TYR A 251 7.59 -5.58 -16.73
CA TYR A 251 8.24 -6.90 -16.62
C TYR A 251 9.52 -6.95 -17.47
N LYS A 252 9.43 -6.46 -18.71
CA LYS A 252 10.57 -6.38 -19.62
C LYS A 252 11.67 -5.47 -19.06
N LEU A 253 11.33 -4.28 -18.55
CA LEU A 253 12.29 -3.38 -17.91
C LEU A 253 13.01 -4.06 -16.75
N ALA A 254 12.26 -4.70 -15.83
CA ALA A 254 12.80 -5.37 -14.65
C ALA A 254 13.74 -6.54 -14.98
N THR A 255 13.52 -7.20 -16.13
CA THR A 255 14.28 -8.39 -16.54
C THR A 255 15.44 -8.10 -17.48
N GLU A 256 15.34 -7.06 -18.33
CA GLU A 256 16.43 -6.62 -19.21
C GLU A 256 17.43 -5.70 -18.49
N HIS A 257 16.99 -4.98 -17.46
CA HIS A 257 17.80 -4.09 -16.63
C HIS A 257 17.66 -4.45 -15.14
N PRO A 258 18.12 -5.64 -14.72
CA PRO A 258 17.94 -6.07 -13.34
C PRO A 258 18.79 -5.23 -12.38
N GLY A 259 18.16 -4.76 -11.30
CA GLY A 259 18.83 -4.12 -10.18
C GLY A 259 17.85 -3.54 -9.18
N SER A 260 18.35 -3.23 -7.99
CA SER A 260 17.50 -2.82 -6.86
C SER A 260 17.65 -1.35 -6.54
N TYR A 261 16.52 -0.72 -6.19
CA TYR A 261 16.46 0.68 -5.79
C TYR A 261 17.26 0.93 -4.51
N VAL A 262 17.51 -0.12 -3.71
CA VAL A 262 18.39 -0.13 -2.53
C VAL A 262 19.84 0.26 -2.87
N ASN A 263 20.26 0.06 -4.12
CA ASN A 263 21.59 0.44 -4.60
C ASN A 263 21.60 1.78 -5.34
N SER A 264 20.46 2.47 -5.41
CA SER A 264 20.38 3.77 -6.08
C SER A 264 21.19 4.81 -5.31
N SER A 265 21.76 5.75 -6.07
CA SER A 265 22.39 6.96 -5.53
C SER A 265 21.46 8.17 -5.49
N GLN A 266 20.20 7.99 -5.90
CA GLN A 266 19.18 9.02 -5.75
C GLN A 266 18.81 9.13 -4.27
N ASN A 267 18.94 10.33 -3.72
CA ASN A 267 18.59 10.63 -2.34
C ASN A 267 17.19 10.11 -1.95
N ALA A 268 16.21 10.23 -2.84
CA ALA A 268 14.86 9.72 -2.58
C ALA A 268 14.83 8.20 -2.36
N PHE A 269 15.53 7.43 -3.20
CA PHE A 269 15.61 5.98 -3.07
C PHE A 269 16.49 5.51 -1.91
N GLU A 270 17.50 6.29 -1.52
CA GLU A 270 18.19 6.06 -0.24
C GLU A 270 17.20 6.16 0.94
N TRP A 271 16.36 7.19 0.98
CA TRP A 271 15.32 7.30 2.02
C TRP A 271 14.24 6.22 1.90
N ALA A 272 13.81 5.85 0.69
CA ALA A 272 12.92 4.70 0.49
C ALA A 272 13.55 3.42 1.06
N THR A 273 14.87 3.25 0.94
CA THR A 273 15.59 2.08 1.44
C THR A 273 15.60 2.05 2.96
N PHE A 274 15.68 3.22 3.59
CA PHE A 274 15.62 3.34 5.05
C PHE A 274 14.25 2.92 5.59
N TRP A 275 13.16 3.33 4.92
CA TRP A 275 11.78 3.06 5.39
C TRP A 275 11.22 1.71 4.92
N TYR A 276 11.47 1.33 3.66
CA TYR A 276 10.94 0.11 3.02
C TYR A 276 12.05 -0.78 2.45
N PRO A 277 13.11 -1.11 3.21
CA PRO A 277 14.27 -1.84 2.69
C PRO A 277 13.84 -3.09 1.94
N SER A 278 14.33 -3.25 0.71
CA SER A 278 14.04 -4.45 -0.07
C SER A 278 15.16 -5.48 0.05
N THR A 279 14.79 -6.74 0.20
CA THR A 279 15.78 -7.83 0.33
C THR A 279 16.20 -8.46 -1.00
N ARG A 280 15.37 -8.34 -2.03
CA ARG A 280 15.55 -8.94 -3.38
C ARG A 280 14.49 -8.41 -4.34
N TYR A 281 14.62 -8.78 -5.63
CA TYR A 281 13.63 -8.41 -6.66
C TYR A 281 13.10 -9.59 -7.46
N GLU A 282 13.70 -10.78 -7.32
CA GLU A 282 13.36 -11.95 -8.11
C GLU A 282 11.94 -12.45 -7.82
N ASP A 283 11.44 -12.29 -6.60
CA ASP A 283 10.08 -12.65 -6.24
C ASP A 283 9.05 -11.67 -6.80
N GLU A 284 9.31 -10.36 -6.88
CA GLU A 284 8.42 -9.41 -7.56
C GLU A 284 8.35 -9.69 -9.06
N ILE A 285 9.47 -10.06 -9.69
CA ILE A 285 9.48 -10.46 -11.10
C ILE A 285 8.67 -11.76 -11.29
N ALA A 286 8.82 -12.73 -10.39
CA ALA A 286 8.04 -13.97 -10.41
C ALA A 286 6.54 -13.70 -10.19
N TRP A 287 6.23 -12.80 -9.27
CA TRP A 287 4.89 -12.35 -8.91
C TRP A 287 4.20 -11.65 -10.08
N ASN A 288 4.90 -10.74 -10.75
CA ASN A 288 4.42 -10.09 -11.97
C ASN A 288 4.07 -11.12 -13.06
N ALA A 289 5.00 -12.03 -13.38
CA ALA A 289 4.73 -13.09 -14.35
C ALA A 289 3.56 -13.99 -13.92
N GLY A 290 3.43 -14.28 -12.61
CA GLY A 290 2.31 -15.03 -12.06
C GLY A 290 0.95 -14.35 -12.32
N TRP A 291 0.88 -13.03 -12.12
CA TRP A 291 -0.31 -12.25 -12.41
C TRP A 291 -0.58 -12.05 -13.90
N LEU A 292 0.46 -11.90 -14.72
CA LEU A 292 0.32 -11.92 -16.18
C LEU A 292 -0.27 -13.25 -16.65
N TYR A 293 0.16 -14.38 -16.10
CA TYR A 293 -0.47 -15.67 -16.37
C TYR A 293 -1.92 -15.70 -15.90
N ALA A 294 -2.21 -15.18 -14.70
CA ALA A 294 -3.58 -15.11 -14.18
C ALA A 294 -4.51 -14.34 -15.13
N ALA A 295 -4.06 -13.20 -15.67
CA ALA A 295 -4.83 -12.29 -16.52
C ALA A 295 -4.95 -12.74 -17.98
N THR A 296 -3.90 -13.35 -18.54
CA THR A 296 -3.82 -13.66 -19.98
C THR A 296 -4.04 -15.14 -20.31
N LYS A 297 -3.77 -16.04 -19.36
CA LYS A 297 -3.66 -17.50 -19.55
C LYS A 297 -2.61 -17.92 -20.59
N ASP A 298 -1.69 -17.05 -20.96
CA ASP A 298 -0.59 -17.38 -21.87
C ASP A 298 0.50 -18.19 -21.13
N PRO A 299 0.79 -19.44 -21.57
CA PRO A 299 1.75 -20.32 -20.91
C PRO A 299 3.15 -19.72 -20.73
N GLN A 300 3.58 -18.78 -21.59
CA GLN A 300 4.89 -18.17 -21.45
C GLN A 300 5.08 -17.50 -20.08
N TRP A 301 4.01 -16.91 -19.53
CA TRP A 301 4.06 -16.23 -18.24
C TRP A 301 4.12 -17.22 -17.09
N LEU A 302 3.49 -18.39 -17.22
CA LEU A 302 3.65 -19.46 -16.23
C LEU A 302 5.09 -19.96 -16.20
N ASP A 303 5.72 -20.13 -17.36
CA ASP A 303 7.13 -20.54 -17.46
C ASP A 303 8.06 -19.49 -16.84
N GLN A 304 7.82 -18.21 -17.12
CA GLN A 304 8.57 -17.11 -16.50
C GLN A 304 8.37 -17.03 -14.99
N ALA A 305 7.13 -17.19 -14.51
CA ALA A 305 6.82 -17.18 -13.08
C ALA A 305 7.59 -18.28 -12.34
N LYS A 306 7.60 -19.50 -12.88
CA LYS A 306 8.36 -20.64 -12.33
C LYS A 306 9.88 -20.39 -12.38
N TYR A 307 10.38 -19.80 -13.46
CA TYR A 307 11.81 -19.50 -13.62
C TYR A 307 12.32 -18.50 -12.57
N TRP A 308 11.62 -17.39 -12.37
CA TRP A 308 12.03 -16.37 -11.40
C TRP A 308 11.76 -16.79 -9.95
N TYR A 309 10.68 -17.52 -9.69
CA TYR A 309 10.40 -18.08 -8.37
C TYR A 309 11.54 -18.99 -7.89
N GLN A 310 12.13 -19.80 -8.78
CA GLN A 310 13.29 -20.63 -8.44
C GLN A 310 14.55 -19.82 -8.11
N LYS A 311 14.66 -18.57 -8.56
CA LYS A 311 15.80 -17.69 -8.29
C LYS A 311 15.66 -16.89 -7.00
N SER A 312 14.44 -16.56 -6.58
CA SER A 312 14.17 -15.79 -5.36
C SER A 312 14.79 -16.41 -4.10
N ASN A 313 15.04 -17.73 -4.10
CA ASN A 313 15.77 -18.48 -3.09
C ASN A 313 15.42 -18.08 -1.64
N GLU A 314 14.31 -18.67 -1.17
CA GLU A 314 13.67 -18.55 0.15
C GLU A 314 12.63 -17.42 0.24
N SER A 315 11.45 -17.72 0.77
CA SER A 315 10.35 -16.78 1.07
C SER A 315 9.34 -17.52 1.96
N TRP A 316 9.78 -17.85 3.18
CA TRP A 316 9.13 -18.87 4.02
C TRP A 316 8.61 -18.35 5.37
N TYR A 317 8.79 -17.06 5.66
CA TYR A 317 8.57 -16.52 7.00
C TYR A 317 7.51 -15.42 7.07
N GLU A 318 7.29 -14.69 5.97
CA GLU A 318 6.33 -13.59 5.91
C GLU A 318 5.67 -13.50 4.53
N TYR A 319 4.64 -12.66 4.46
CA TYR A 319 4.01 -12.22 3.22
C TYR A 319 3.70 -10.73 3.38
N SER A 320 4.33 -9.88 2.58
CA SER A 320 4.38 -8.44 2.83
C SER A 320 4.68 -7.65 1.56
N TRP A 321 4.83 -6.34 1.72
CA TRP A 321 5.32 -5.45 0.69
C TRP A 321 6.76 -5.74 0.24
N ASP A 322 7.55 -6.54 0.96
CA ASP A 322 8.90 -7.00 0.54
C ASP A 322 8.88 -8.43 0.00
N GLU A 323 8.02 -9.31 0.51
CA GLU A 323 8.20 -10.77 0.33
C GLU A 323 6.99 -11.45 -0.33
N LYS A 324 7.15 -11.99 -1.55
CA LYS A 324 6.01 -12.48 -2.39
C LYS A 324 5.91 -14.00 -2.46
N GLY A 325 6.90 -14.76 -1.98
CA GLY A 325 6.93 -16.20 -2.23
C GLY A 325 5.76 -16.98 -1.61
N ALA A 326 5.30 -16.63 -0.41
CA ALA A 326 4.09 -17.23 0.17
C ALA A 326 2.84 -16.93 -0.68
N GLY A 327 2.73 -15.71 -1.21
CA GLY A 327 1.72 -15.34 -2.20
C GLY A 327 1.82 -16.18 -3.47
N MET A 328 3.04 -16.42 -3.98
CA MET A 328 3.30 -17.30 -5.13
C MET A 328 2.88 -18.74 -4.88
N HIS A 329 3.11 -19.31 -3.69
CA HIS A 329 2.65 -20.67 -3.36
C HIS A 329 1.14 -20.80 -3.53
N VAL A 330 0.39 -19.85 -2.97
CA VAL A 330 -1.08 -19.88 -2.98
C VAL A 330 -1.63 -19.53 -4.36
N LEU A 331 -1.11 -18.49 -5.02
CA LEU A 331 -1.58 -18.05 -6.34
C LEU A 331 -1.33 -19.12 -7.39
N MET A 332 -0.11 -19.66 -7.46
CA MET A 332 0.22 -20.67 -8.46
C MET A 332 -0.54 -21.97 -8.23
N TYR A 333 -0.72 -22.42 -6.97
CA TYR A 333 -1.59 -23.57 -6.70
C TYR A 333 -3.04 -23.30 -7.12
N THR A 334 -3.56 -22.10 -6.84
CA THR A 334 -4.91 -21.68 -7.25
C THR A 334 -5.09 -21.79 -8.77
N LEU A 335 -4.11 -21.33 -9.53
CA LEU A 335 -4.15 -21.28 -11.00
C LEU A 335 -3.85 -22.62 -11.69
N THR A 336 -3.05 -23.50 -11.07
CA THR A 336 -2.48 -24.69 -11.75
C THR A 336 -2.79 -26.02 -11.09
N LYS A 337 -3.13 -26.03 -9.79
CA LYS A 337 -3.22 -27.23 -8.95
C LYS A 337 -1.95 -28.09 -8.93
N ASP A 338 -0.79 -27.48 -9.15
CA ASP A 338 0.52 -28.14 -9.14
C ASP A 338 0.94 -28.48 -7.69
N ASP A 339 1.25 -29.75 -7.44
CA ASP A 339 1.62 -30.29 -6.13
C ASP A 339 2.88 -29.63 -5.55
N PHE A 340 3.78 -29.11 -6.40
CA PHE A 340 4.95 -28.37 -5.93
C PHE A 340 4.54 -27.15 -5.10
N PHE A 341 3.61 -26.34 -5.62
CA PHE A 341 3.12 -25.16 -4.92
C PHE A 341 2.21 -25.51 -3.73
N TYR A 342 1.47 -26.62 -3.83
CA TYR A 342 0.74 -27.16 -2.67
C TYR A 342 1.68 -27.45 -1.50
N ASN A 343 2.76 -28.20 -1.74
CA ASN A 343 3.71 -28.59 -0.69
C ASN A 343 4.38 -27.36 -0.06
N ASN A 344 4.76 -26.38 -0.88
CA ASN A 344 5.38 -25.15 -0.39
C ASN A 344 4.40 -24.29 0.43
N ALA A 345 3.12 -24.22 0.02
CA ALA A 345 2.09 -23.54 0.81
C ALA A 345 1.89 -24.23 2.17
N VAL A 346 1.80 -25.57 2.19
CA VAL A 346 1.66 -26.33 3.44
C VAL A 346 2.88 -26.13 4.35
N GLU A 347 4.10 -26.16 3.80
CA GLU A 347 5.32 -25.91 4.58
C GLU A 347 5.35 -24.52 5.20
N TYR A 348 4.96 -23.50 4.42
CA TYR A 348 4.81 -22.13 4.91
C TYR A 348 3.77 -22.04 6.04
N PHE A 349 2.58 -22.63 5.88
CA PHE A 349 1.54 -22.55 6.91
C PHE A 349 1.87 -23.37 8.17
N ASP A 350 2.57 -24.49 8.04
CA ASP A 350 3.04 -25.30 9.18
C ASP A 350 4.00 -24.52 10.10
N PHE A 351 4.61 -23.41 9.63
CA PHE A 351 5.39 -22.48 10.47
C PHE A 351 4.53 -21.80 11.55
N PHE A 352 3.25 -21.55 11.25
CA PHE A 352 2.29 -20.85 12.11
C PHE A 352 1.36 -21.80 12.86
N LEU A 353 0.95 -22.90 12.22
CA LEU A 353 -0.04 -23.81 12.79
C LEU A 353 0.51 -24.56 14.02
N PRO A 354 -0.33 -24.84 15.04
CA PRO A 354 0.08 -25.67 16.18
C PRO A 354 0.59 -27.04 15.73
N GLY A 355 1.82 -27.38 16.12
CA GLY A 355 2.43 -28.66 15.73
C GLY A 355 3.96 -28.65 15.87
N PRO A 356 4.62 -29.77 15.54
CA PRO A 356 6.08 -29.91 15.69
C PRO A 356 6.90 -28.99 14.78
N LYS A 357 6.29 -28.37 13.76
CA LYS A 357 6.92 -27.42 12.83
C LYS A 357 6.64 -25.96 13.16
N GLN A 358 5.81 -25.69 14.17
CA GLN A 358 5.50 -24.33 14.59
C GLN A 358 6.77 -23.62 15.05
N GLN A 359 7.04 -22.48 14.45
CA GLN A 359 8.21 -21.65 14.74
C GLN A 359 7.84 -20.18 14.95
N ALA A 360 6.68 -19.73 14.44
CA ALA A 360 6.15 -18.40 14.70
C ALA A 360 6.00 -18.16 16.20
N LYS A 361 6.25 -16.91 16.63
CA LYS A 361 5.94 -16.47 17.98
C LYS A 361 4.46 -16.14 18.09
N PHE A 362 3.92 -16.27 19.29
CA PHE A 362 2.55 -15.91 19.60
C PHE A 362 2.47 -15.09 20.86
N THR A 363 1.54 -14.14 20.89
CA THR A 363 1.17 -13.47 22.14
C THR A 363 0.42 -14.44 23.06
N PRO A 364 0.32 -14.17 24.39
CA PRO A 364 -0.46 -14.99 25.31
C PRO A 364 -1.92 -15.24 24.88
N ARG A 365 -2.51 -14.35 24.08
CA ARG A 365 -3.88 -14.46 23.54
C ARG A 365 -3.93 -14.96 22.10
N GLY A 366 -2.79 -15.40 21.55
CA GLY A 366 -2.72 -16.19 20.34
C GLY A 366 -2.72 -15.39 19.03
N LEU A 367 -2.32 -14.12 19.06
CA LEU A 367 -1.94 -13.38 17.86
C LEU A 367 -0.59 -13.91 17.35
N ALA A 368 -0.47 -14.19 16.06
CA ALA A 368 0.80 -14.54 15.44
C ALA A 368 1.71 -13.30 15.36
N TYR A 369 2.84 -13.35 16.06
CA TYR A 369 3.73 -12.20 16.20
C TYR A 369 4.93 -12.34 15.26
N VAL A 370 4.73 -11.91 14.01
CA VAL A 370 5.76 -11.94 12.95
C VAL A 370 6.83 -10.88 13.21
N ASP A 371 6.37 -9.64 13.34
CA ASP A 371 7.19 -8.47 13.64
C ASP A 371 6.52 -7.63 14.74
N HIS A 372 7.31 -6.80 15.43
CA HIS A 372 6.80 -5.82 16.37
C HIS A 372 6.10 -4.65 15.69
N TRP A 373 6.54 -4.26 14.49
CA TRP A 373 5.80 -3.33 13.64
C TRP A 373 4.71 -4.09 12.90
N GLY A 374 3.45 -3.65 13.03
CA GLY A 374 2.38 -4.19 12.19
C GLY A 374 1.94 -5.61 12.52
N SER A 375 2.20 -6.09 13.74
CA SER A 375 1.86 -7.46 14.18
C SER A 375 0.45 -7.93 13.77
N VAL A 376 -0.57 -7.06 13.84
CA VAL A 376 -1.95 -7.36 13.42
C VAL A 376 -2.07 -7.40 11.90
N GLY A 377 -1.47 -6.44 11.18
CA GLY A 377 -1.43 -6.43 9.71
C GLY A 377 -0.78 -7.68 9.13
N TYR A 378 0.40 -8.06 9.63
CA TYR A 378 1.10 -9.29 9.21
C TYR A 378 0.29 -10.57 9.50
N SER A 379 -0.34 -10.66 10.67
CA SER A 379 -1.28 -11.75 10.98
C SER A 379 -2.44 -11.81 9.98
N GLY A 380 -2.90 -10.64 9.55
CA GLY A 380 -3.87 -10.47 8.48
C GLY A 380 -3.45 -11.02 7.13
N ASN A 381 -2.21 -10.72 6.73
CA ASN A 381 -1.60 -11.23 5.50
C ASN A 381 -1.59 -12.76 5.47
N ILE A 382 -1.22 -13.38 6.59
CA ILE A 382 -1.23 -14.83 6.74
C ILE A 382 -2.67 -15.37 6.70
N ALA A 383 -3.60 -14.75 7.41
CA ALA A 383 -5.01 -15.16 7.44
C ALA A 383 -5.65 -15.13 6.04
N PHE A 384 -5.35 -14.11 5.24
CA PHE A 384 -5.78 -14.04 3.84
C PHE A 384 -5.26 -15.22 3.02
N LEU A 385 -3.94 -15.48 3.06
CA LEU A 385 -3.35 -16.58 2.29
C LEU A 385 -3.92 -17.94 2.71
N MET A 386 -4.14 -18.14 4.01
CA MET A 386 -4.76 -19.36 4.55
C MET A 386 -6.18 -19.55 4.02
N LEU A 387 -7.01 -18.51 4.00
CA LEU A 387 -8.38 -18.56 3.47
C LEU A 387 -8.39 -18.76 1.95
N ALA A 388 -7.53 -18.06 1.21
CA ALA A 388 -7.41 -18.20 -0.23
C ALA A 388 -6.99 -19.63 -0.63
N PHE A 389 -6.02 -20.20 0.08
CA PHE A 389 -5.58 -21.58 -0.15
C PHE A 389 -6.66 -22.60 0.26
N ALA A 390 -7.32 -22.40 1.40
CA ALA A 390 -8.41 -23.24 1.87
C ALA A 390 -9.59 -23.27 0.86
N LYS A 391 -9.96 -22.11 0.31
CA LYS A 391 -10.94 -22.02 -0.79
C LYS A 391 -10.48 -22.82 -2.01
N SER A 392 -9.22 -22.66 -2.40
CA SER A 392 -8.63 -23.36 -3.54
C SER A 392 -8.56 -24.87 -3.38
N LEU A 393 -8.42 -25.38 -2.16
CA LEU A 393 -8.52 -26.82 -1.84
C LEU A 393 -9.97 -27.31 -1.75
N GLY A 394 -10.90 -26.41 -1.49
CA GLY A 394 -12.25 -26.69 -1.03
C GLY A 394 -12.32 -26.66 0.51
N TRP A 395 -13.35 -26.00 1.03
CA TRP A 395 -13.54 -25.75 2.47
C TRP A 395 -13.61 -27.03 3.33
N ASP A 396 -14.07 -28.14 2.75
CA ASP A 396 -14.19 -29.42 3.44
C ASP A 396 -12.88 -30.19 3.59
N HIS A 397 -11.83 -29.81 2.86
CA HIS A 397 -10.54 -30.49 2.93
C HIS A 397 -9.94 -30.39 4.35
N PRO A 398 -9.33 -31.46 4.91
CA PRO A 398 -8.84 -31.45 6.29
C PRO A 398 -7.88 -30.29 6.59
N LYS A 399 -6.92 -30.04 5.68
CA LYS A 399 -6.01 -28.89 5.82
C LYS A 399 -6.74 -27.55 5.73
N SER A 400 -7.79 -27.42 4.91
CA SER A 400 -8.59 -26.19 4.84
C SER A 400 -9.23 -25.86 6.18
N LYS A 401 -9.68 -26.86 6.94
CA LYS A 401 -10.27 -26.65 8.28
C LYS A 401 -9.25 -26.13 9.29
N GLU A 402 -8.02 -26.65 9.27
CA GLU A 402 -6.92 -26.15 10.11
C GLU A 402 -6.59 -24.68 9.79
N LEU A 403 -6.40 -24.38 8.50
CA LEU A 403 -6.06 -23.05 8.00
C LEU A 403 -7.18 -22.04 8.29
N THR A 404 -8.43 -22.43 8.05
CA THR A 404 -9.58 -21.57 8.30
C THR A 404 -9.77 -21.31 9.80
N THR A 405 -9.52 -22.31 10.66
CA THR A 405 -9.57 -22.13 12.12
C THR A 405 -8.55 -21.11 12.59
N PHE A 406 -7.32 -21.20 12.09
CA PHE A 406 -6.27 -20.24 12.40
C PHE A 406 -6.61 -18.84 11.88
N ALA A 407 -7.04 -18.72 10.63
CA ALA A 407 -7.43 -17.44 10.05
C ALA A 407 -8.55 -16.78 10.87
N ILE A 408 -9.60 -17.53 11.24
CA ILE A 408 -10.69 -17.03 12.09
C ILE A 408 -10.14 -16.55 13.44
N GLN A 409 -9.20 -17.26 14.05
CA GLN A 409 -8.56 -16.83 15.30
C GLN A 409 -7.87 -15.46 15.15
N GLN A 410 -7.05 -15.29 14.11
CA GLN A 410 -6.31 -14.04 13.90
C GLN A 410 -7.26 -12.87 13.60
N ILE A 411 -8.28 -13.10 12.76
CA ILE A 411 -9.29 -12.07 12.46
C ILE A 411 -10.08 -11.69 13.71
N ASN A 412 -10.62 -12.68 14.41
CA ASN A 412 -11.47 -12.44 15.57
C ASN A 412 -10.68 -11.87 16.77
N TYR A 413 -9.39 -12.19 16.90
CA TYR A 413 -8.48 -11.52 17.82
C TYR A 413 -8.56 -10.00 17.61
N ALA A 414 -8.37 -9.54 16.38
CA ALA A 414 -8.35 -8.11 16.08
C ALA A 414 -9.72 -7.42 16.06
N LEU A 415 -10.79 -8.19 15.89
CA LEU A 415 -12.15 -7.67 15.98
C LEU A 415 -12.70 -7.60 17.41
N GLY A 416 -11.96 -8.11 18.40
CA GLY A 416 -12.31 -7.89 19.81
C GLY A 416 -12.53 -9.13 20.65
N ASP A 417 -12.01 -10.31 20.24
CA ASP A 417 -12.17 -11.53 21.03
C ASP A 417 -11.71 -11.36 22.48
N TYR A 418 -10.73 -10.48 22.71
CA TYR A 418 -10.16 -10.20 24.02
C TYR A 418 -10.60 -8.86 24.64
N GLY A 419 -11.69 -8.28 24.13
CA GLY A 419 -12.37 -7.10 24.71
C GLY A 419 -11.91 -5.75 24.16
N TYR A 420 -11.04 -5.75 23.17
CA TYR A 420 -10.57 -4.56 22.46
C TYR A 420 -10.36 -4.89 20.98
N SER A 421 -10.88 -4.05 20.08
CA SER A 421 -10.63 -4.16 18.64
C SER A 421 -9.39 -3.36 18.25
N TRP A 422 -8.61 -3.87 17.30
CA TRP A 422 -7.50 -3.16 16.64
C TRP A 422 -7.95 -2.43 15.36
N VAL A 423 -9.27 -2.37 15.11
CA VAL A 423 -9.85 -1.75 13.92
C VAL A 423 -10.60 -0.49 14.33
N VAL A 424 -10.10 0.66 13.89
CA VAL A 424 -10.66 1.97 14.25
C VAL A 424 -12.14 2.05 13.84
N GLY A 425 -12.99 2.44 14.79
CA GLY A 425 -14.43 2.58 14.59
C GLY A 425 -15.21 1.28 14.55
N PHE A 426 -14.63 0.13 14.91
CA PHE A 426 -15.33 -1.16 14.96
C PHE A 426 -15.45 -1.71 16.40
N GLY A 427 -16.63 -2.22 16.76
CA GLY A 427 -16.92 -2.69 18.11
C GLY A 427 -17.08 -1.57 19.14
N ASP A 428 -17.22 -1.94 20.41
CA ASP A 428 -17.49 -0.98 21.50
C ASP A 428 -16.22 -0.31 22.04
N ASN A 429 -15.07 -0.99 21.94
CA ASN A 429 -13.76 -0.50 22.38
C ASN A 429 -12.76 -0.67 21.24
N TYR A 430 -12.26 0.44 20.71
CA TYR A 430 -11.36 0.51 19.56
C TYR A 430 -10.43 1.73 19.68
N PRO A 431 -9.37 1.84 18.87
CA PRO A 431 -8.38 2.89 19.01
C PRO A 431 -8.95 4.28 18.74
N GLN A 432 -8.63 5.21 19.62
CA GLN A 432 -9.14 6.58 19.56
C GLN A 432 -8.06 7.58 19.12
N MET A 433 -6.79 7.18 19.17
CA MET A 433 -5.63 8.03 18.88
C MET A 433 -4.64 7.34 17.93
N PRO A 434 -5.07 6.82 16.76
CA PRO A 434 -4.11 6.32 15.76
C PRO A 434 -3.14 7.43 15.34
N TYR A 435 -1.89 7.09 15.02
CA TYR A 435 -0.93 8.01 14.40
C TYR A 435 -1.38 8.32 12.96
N HIS A 436 -2.25 9.30 12.82
CA HIS A 436 -2.78 9.72 11.52
C HIS A 436 -3.13 11.22 11.51
N LYS A 437 -2.35 11.99 10.74
CA LYS A 437 -2.39 13.46 10.73
C LYS A 437 -3.70 14.02 10.18
N SER A 438 -4.25 13.40 9.13
CA SER A 438 -5.45 13.88 8.47
C SER A 438 -6.73 13.68 9.30
N SER A 439 -6.86 12.57 10.05
CA SER A 439 -8.01 12.35 10.94
C SER A 439 -7.89 13.09 12.28
N TYR A 440 -6.66 13.39 12.70
CA TYR A 440 -6.41 14.37 13.76
C TYR A 440 -6.82 15.77 13.32
N ASN A 441 -6.47 16.13 12.09
CA ASN A 441 -6.78 17.40 11.47
C ASN A 441 -6.46 18.58 12.39
N ALA A 442 -5.16 18.82 12.63
CA ALA A 442 -4.71 19.88 13.54
C ALA A 442 -5.28 21.27 13.19
N TYR A 443 -5.77 21.47 11.96
CA TYR A 443 -6.20 22.77 11.44
C TYR A 443 -7.69 23.07 11.65
N ILE A 444 -8.50 22.08 12.08
CA ILE A 444 -9.96 22.25 12.13
C ILE A 444 -10.50 22.87 13.44
N ASP A 445 -9.93 22.50 14.59
CA ASP A 445 -10.48 22.86 15.92
C ASP A 445 -9.61 23.84 16.70
N TYR A 446 -8.30 23.68 16.57
CA TYR A 446 -7.31 24.58 17.14
C TYR A 446 -6.65 25.29 15.95
N PRO A 447 -6.45 26.62 15.97
CA PRO A 447 -5.84 27.31 14.84
C PRO A 447 -4.32 27.06 14.81
N MET A 448 -3.92 25.79 14.59
CA MET A 448 -2.58 25.36 14.21
C MET A 448 -2.31 25.68 12.74
N ARG A 449 -3.36 25.90 11.94
CA ARG A 449 -3.22 26.50 10.61
C ARG A 449 -2.51 27.84 10.76
N GLY A 450 -1.42 28.06 10.03
CA GLY A 450 -0.64 29.28 10.17
C GLY A 450 0.54 29.21 11.13
N ARG A 451 0.64 28.14 11.94
CA ARG A 451 1.72 27.95 12.90
C ARG A 451 2.92 27.27 12.26
N PHE A 452 4.08 27.44 12.89
CA PHE A 452 5.26 26.66 12.52
C PHE A 452 5.03 25.18 12.84
N GLN A 453 5.62 24.28 12.04
CA GLN A 453 5.33 22.86 12.14
C GLN A 453 5.78 22.24 13.47
N ASP A 454 6.73 22.82 14.19
CA ASP A 454 7.11 22.40 15.54
C ASP A 454 5.97 22.65 16.56
N GLU A 455 5.22 23.75 16.41
CA GLU A 455 4.00 23.97 17.21
C GLU A 455 2.89 22.96 16.83
N VAL A 456 2.73 22.67 15.53
CA VAL A 456 1.72 21.71 15.04
C VAL A 456 2.08 20.28 15.48
N GLU A 457 3.35 19.92 15.42
CA GLU A 457 3.91 18.67 15.95
C GLU A 457 3.68 18.56 17.45
N GLY A 458 3.98 19.61 18.21
CA GLY A 458 3.76 19.63 19.65
C GLY A 458 2.29 19.44 20.02
N ASP A 459 1.36 20.00 19.24
CA ASP A 459 -0.07 19.71 19.38
C ASP A 459 -0.38 18.27 19.00
N PHE A 460 0.08 17.78 17.85
CA PHE A 460 -0.20 16.42 17.40
C PHE A 460 0.36 15.36 18.34
N THR A 461 1.62 15.45 18.75
CA THR A 461 2.30 14.43 19.57
C THR A 461 2.02 14.58 21.06
N GLY A 462 1.81 15.81 21.55
CA GLY A 462 1.58 16.10 22.97
C GLY A 462 0.11 16.07 23.40
N SER A 463 -0.84 16.21 22.46
CA SER A 463 -2.27 16.23 22.77
C SER A 463 -2.82 14.84 23.10
N LYS A 464 -3.55 14.73 24.20
CA LYS A 464 -4.30 13.54 24.59
C LYS A 464 -5.76 13.57 24.10
N THR A 465 -6.05 14.43 23.11
CA THR A 465 -7.36 14.44 22.47
C THR A 465 -7.49 13.28 21.49
N LYS A 466 -8.70 12.71 21.44
CA LYS A 466 -9.08 11.73 20.43
C LYS A 466 -8.96 12.34 19.04
N GLN A 467 -8.93 11.49 18.02
CA GLN A 467 -9.09 11.98 16.65
C GLN A 467 -10.38 12.78 16.50
N ARG A 468 -10.28 13.89 15.75
CA ARG A 468 -11.42 14.78 15.45
C ARG A 468 -12.39 14.09 14.51
N PHE A 469 -11.85 13.18 13.70
CA PHE A 469 -12.57 12.33 12.78
C PHE A 469 -12.23 10.87 13.02
N ILE A 470 -13.24 10.00 12.93
CA ILE A 470 -13.01 8.57 13.06
C ILE A 470 -12.40 8.06 11.75
N LEU A 471 -11.20 7.46 11.85
CA LEU A 471 -10.51 6.82 10.73
C LEU A 471 -11.06 5.41 10.52
N TYR A 472 -12.33 5.30 10.13
CA TYR A 472 -13.03 4.02 10.05
C TYR A 472 -12.24 2.95 9.29
N GLY A 473 -12.11 1.78 9.90
CA GLY A 473 -11.55 0.57 9.30
C GLY A 473 -10.04 0.48 9.27
N ALA A 474 -9.30 1.52 9.69
CA ALA A 474 -7.86 1.43 9.81
C ALA A 474 -7.47 0.36 10.82
N VAL A 475 -6.54 -0.51 10.43
CA VAL A 475 -5.92 -1.53 11.27
C VAL A 475 -4.66 -0.94 11.88
N GLU A 476 -4.61 -0.85 13.19
CA GLU A 476 -3.40 -0.41 13.91
C GLU A 476 -2.31 -1.48 13.93
N GLY A 477 -1.06 -1.06 14.16
CA GLY A 477 0.10 -1.94 14.24
C GLY A 477 -0.08 -3.11 15.20
N GLY A 478 -0.74 -2.88 16.33
CA GLY A 478 -1.11 -3.92 17.29
C GLY A 478 -0.36 -3.84 18.61
N PRO A 479 -0.44 -4.89 19.44
CA PRO A 479 0.18 -4.89 20.77
C PRO A 479 1.65 -5.27 20.75
N ASN A 480 2.30 -5.13 21.91
CA ASN A 480 3.49 -5.88 22.26
C ASN A 480 3.27 -7.40 22.25
N ILE A 481 4.37 -8.15 22.29
CA ILE A 481 4.37 -9.62 22.38
C ILE A 481 3.59 -10.18 23.58
N ASP A 482 3.37 -9.41 24.65
CA ASP A 482 2.62 -9.82 25.84
C ASP A 482 1.14 -9.35 25.82
N ASP A 483 0.65 -8.91 24.66
CA ASP A 483 -0.66 -8.28 24.42
C ASP A 483 -0.85 -6.88 25.03
N THR A 484 0.17 -6.26 25.63
CA THR A 484 0.05 -4.89 26.16
C THR A 484 0.16 -3.84 25.06
N TYR A 485 -0.51 -2.69 25.22
CA TYR A 485 -0.43 -1.59 24.25
C TYR A 485 -0.77 -0.23 24.87
N HIS A 486 -0.46 0.83 24.14
CA HIS A 486 -0.93 2.18 24.44
C HIS A 486 -1.76 2.70 23.26
N ASP A 487 -3.00 3.13 23.52
CA ASP A 487 -3.75 3.97 22.57
C ASP A 487 -3.17 5.39 22.69
N ASP A 488 -2.03 5.61 22.03
CA ASP A 488 -1.29 6.87 22.06
C ASP A 488 -0.61 7.11 20.72
N ARG A 489 -1.05 8.14 20.02
CA ARG A 489 -0.50 8.56 18.74
C ARG A 489 1.01 8.79 18.80
N SER A 490 1.60 9.24 19.90
CA SER A 490 3.06 9.42 19.94
C SER A 490 3.83 8.10 19.92
N ASN A 491 3.15 6.98 20.17
CA ASN A 491 3.72 5.64 20.11
C ASN A 491 3.33 4.97 18.80
N TYR A 492 4.05 5.34 17.74
CA TYR A 492 3.78 4.90 16.37
C TYR A 492 3.97 3.39 16.19
N GLU A 493 4.75 2.70 17.03
CA GLU A 493 4.85 1.22 17.00
C GLU A 493 3.49 0.54 17.17
N TYR A 494 2.66 1.07 18.08
CA TYR A 494 1.30 0.54 18.31
C TYR A 494 0.26 1.20 17.43
N SER A 495 0.31 2.52 17.30
CA SER A 495 -0.79 3.35 16.79
C SER A 495 -0.70 3.69 15.31
N GLU A 496 0.38 3.32 14.63
CA GLU A 496 0.52 3.53 13.19
C GLU A 496 -0.49 2.71 12.39
N VAL A 497 -0.96 3.30 11.31
CA VAL A 497 -1.92 2.75 10.37
C VAL A 497 -1.38 2.97 8.97
N THR A 498 -1.34 1.91 8.17
CA THR A 498 -0.75 1.94 6.82
C THR A 498 -1.67 1.29 5.81
N GLN A 499 -1.50 1.66 4.55
CA GLN A 499 -2.24 1.05 3.44
C GLN A 499 -2.00 -0.47 3.35
N ASP A 500 -0.81 -0.96 3.68
CA ASP A 500 -0.44 -2.37 3.59
C ASP A 500 -0.97 -3.21 4.76
N TYR A 501 -1.10 -2.65 5.97
CA TYR A 501 -1.73 -3.35 7.10
C TYR A 501 -3.19 -3.74 6.80
N ASN A 502 -3.89 -2.89 6.07
CA ASN A 502 -5.27 -3.11 5.65
C ASN A 502 -5.41 -4.01 4.41
N ALA A 503 -4.34 -4.21 3.63
CA ALA A 503 -4.44 -4.71 2.26
C ALA A 503 -4.96 -6.14 2.21
N ALA A 504 -4.20 -7.11 2.73
CA ALA A 504 -4.69 -8.48 2.75
C ALA A 504 -5.73 -8.69 3.87
N TRP A 505 -5.70 -7.87 4.93
CA TRP A 505 -6.74 -7.88 5.96
C TRP A 505 -8.14 -7.80 5.36
N THR A 506 -8.36 -6.84 4.45
CA THR A 506 -9.61 -6.69 3.70
C THR A 506 -10.02 -7.98 2.99
N GLY A 507 -9.06 -8.67 2.37
CA GLY A 507 -9.29 -9.95 1.70
C GLY A 507 -9.62 -11.08 2.66
N ALA A 508 -8.99 -11.11 3.84
CA ALA A 508 -9.29 -12.10 4.86
C ALA A 508 -10.73 -11.96 5.38
N ILE A 509 -11.20 -10.72 5.56
CA ILE A 509 -12.61 -10.44 5.90
C ILE A 509 -13.54 -10.97 4.81
N ALA A 510 -13.26 -10.70 3.54
CA ALA A 510 -14.03 -11.23 2.41
C ALA A 510 -13.99 -12.77 2.36
N GLY A 511 -12.86 -13.38 2.70
CA GLY A 511 -12.71 -14.83 2.81
C GLY A 511 -13.56 -15.45 3.92
N LEU A 512 -13.75 -14.75 5.05
CA LEU A 512 -14.68 -15.20 6.10
C LEU A 512 -16.14 -15.08 5.68
N ILE A 513 -16.51 -14.05 4.91
CA ILE A 513 -17.85 -13.95 4.31
C ILE A 513 -18.10 -15.14 3.37
N ASP A 514 -17.12 -15.49 2.54
CA ASP A 514 -17.18 -16.66 1.65
C ASP A 514 -17.31 -17.97 2.42
N TYR A 515 -16.51 -18.17 3.46
CA TYR A 515 -16.49 -19.39 4.25
C TYR A 515 -17.78 -19.60 5.06
N TYR A 516 -18.27 -18.58 5.77
CA TYR A 516 -19.47 -18.70 6.60
C TYR A 516 -20.78 -18.75 5.80
N GLY A 517 -20.74 -18.30 4.55
CA GLY A 517 -21.90 -18.28 3.65
C GLY A 517 -22.54 -16.90 3.56
N PHE A 518 -22.90 -16.52 2.34
CA PHE A 518 -23.39 -15.18 2.00
C PHE A 518 -24.73 -14.81 2.68
N ASP A 519 -25.56 -15.81 2.99
CA ASP A 519 -26.86 -15.66 3.64
C ASP A 519 -26.77 -15.24 5.11
N LYS A 520 -25.56 -15.30 5.70
CA LYS A 520 -25.30 -14.91 7.09
C LYS A 520 -24.98 -13.43 7.28
N PHE A 521 -24.76 -12.71 6.19
CA PHE A 521 -24.40 -11.31 6.21
C PHE A 521 -25.49 -10.49 5.54
N GLU A 522 -25.54 -9.20 5.83
CA GLU A 522 -26.30 -8.22 5.08
C GLU A 522 -25.35 -7.11 4.63
N PRO A 523 -25.62 -6.43 3.50
CA PRO A 523 -24.85 -5.27 3.10
C PRO A 523 -24.80 -4.22 4.21
N TYR A 524 -23.63 -3.60 4.37
CA TYR A 524 -23.42 -2.46 5.26
C TYR A 524 -23.34 -1.16 4.44
N THR A 525 -23.58 -0.02 5.08
CA THR A 525 -23.75 1.27 4.39
C THR A 525 -23.18 2.40 5.23
N ASP A 526 -22.99 3.58 4.63
CA ASP A 526 -22.61 4.81 5.36
C ASP A 526 -23.69 5.26 6.38
N CYS A 527 -24.90 4.69 6.33
CA CYS A 527 -26.00 5.04 7.22
C CYS A 527 -25.63 4.89 8.71
N GLY A 528 -25.64 6.01 9.43
CA GLY A 528 -25.36 6.05 10.86
C GLY A 528 -23.87 6.15 11.22
N LEU A 529 -22.97 6.14 10.24
CA LEU A 529 -21.57 6.46 10.46
C LEU A 529 -21.36 7.98 10.57
N ASP A 530 -20.46 8.40 11.46
CA ASP A 530 -20.02 9.79 11.52
C ASP A 530 -18.85 10.01 10.57
N LEU A 531 -19.15 10.29 9.31
CA LEU A 531 -18.15 10.59 8.28
C LEU A 531 -17.56 12.02 8.41
N GLY A 532 -17.74 12.66 9.56
CA GLY A 532 -17.24 13.99 9.92
C GLY A 532 -18.21 15.13 9.65
N TRP A 533 -19.39 14.85 9.07
CA TRP A 533 -20.38 15.88 8.72
C TRP A 533 -21.11 16.47 9.94
N THR A 534 -20.99 15.83 11.11
CA THR A 534 -21.53 16.37 12.37
C THR A 534 -20.66 17.49 12.94
N HIS A 535 -19.43 17.64 12.44
CA HIS A 535 -18.48 18.61 12.92
C HIS A 535 -18.92 20.05 12.57
N PRO A 536 -18.86 21.03 13.50
CA PRO A 536 -19.35 22.40 13.25
C PRO A 536 -18.69 23.12 12.07
N ASN A 537 -17.45 22.77 11.76
CA ASN A 537 -16.65 23.35 10.68
C ASN A 537 -16.64 22.50 9.39
N ALA A 538 -17.44 21.43 9.32
CA ALA A 538 -17.55 20.62 8.10
C ALA A 538 -18.19 21.42 6.95
N SER A 539 -17.84 21.06 5.71
CA SER A 539 -18.56 21.53 4.52
C SER A 539 -20.00 20.99 4.49
N ALA A 540 -20.77 21.31 3.44
CA ALA A 540 -22.07 20.68 3.23
C ALA A 540 -21.89 19.24 2.74
N GLN A 541 -22.61 18.29 3.36
CA GLN A 541 -22.62 16.89 2.96
C GLN A 541 -23.08 16.75 1.49
N PRO A 542 -22.43 15.92 0.66
CA PRO A 542 -22.91 15.64 -0.69
C PRO A 542 -24.30 15.01 -0.66
N VAL A 543 -25.12 15.37 -1.65
CA VAL A 543 -26.43 14.75 -1.84
C VAL A 543 -26.27 13.54 -2.73
N TRP A 544 -26.25 12.35 -2.12
CA TRP A 544 -26.25 11.08 -2.83
C TRP A 544 -27.59 10.83 -3.53
N PRO A 545 -27.61 10.14 -4.68
CA PRO A 545 -28.85 9.73 -5.32
C PRO A 545 -29.74 8.91 -4.38
N ALA A 546 -31.06 9.12 -4.44
CA ALA A 546 -32.00 8.42 -3.56
C ALA A 546 -31.98 6.89 -3.74
N ASP A 547 -31.54 6.40 -4.89
CA ASP A 547 -31.43 4.98 -5.22
C ASP A 547 -30.02 4.40 -4.96
N ASP A 548 -29.13 5.16 -4.33
CA ASP A 548 -27.82 4.69 -3.88
C ASP A 548 -27.95 4.04 -2.50
N CYS A 549 -27.88 2.70 -2.44
CA CYS A 549 -27.97 1.98 -1.17
C CYS A 549 -26.64 1.84 -0.44
N TYR A 550 -25.55 2.34 -1.01
CA TYR A 550 -24.23 2.20 -0.42
C TYR A 550 -23.90 3.40 0.49
N HIS A 551 -24.14 4.61 -0.02
CA HIS A 551 -23.86 5.85 0.71
C HIS A 551 -25.08 6.43 1.46
N THR A 552 -26.25 5.80 1.36
CA THR A 552 -27.49 6.29 2.02
C THR A 552 -28.10 5.24 2.94
N CYS A 553 -29.13 5.65 3.69
CA CYS A 553 -29.96 4.74 4.49
C CYS A 553 -31.00 3.95 3.69
N ASN A 554 -30.94 3.97 2.36
CA ASN A 554 -31.88 3.23 1.52
C ASN A 554 -31.63 1.72 1.64
N LYS A 555 -32.67 0.96 1.98
CA LYS A 555 -32.65 -0.51 2.10
C LYS A 555 -33.41 -1.22 0.97
N GLY A 556 -33.91 -0.46 -0.01
CA GLY A 556 -34.77 -0.96 -1.08
C GLY A 556 -34.03 -1.46 -2.32
N CYS A 557 -32.69 -1.44 -2.34
CA CYS A 557 -31.95 -1.89 -3.52
C CYS A 557 -31.88 -3.42 -3.60
N PRO A 558 -31.89 -3.97 -4.82
CA PRO A 558 -31.58 -5.37 -5.01
C PRO A 558 -30.15 -5.66 -4.58
N ARG A 559 -30.01 -6.64 -3.69
CA ARG A 559 -28.73 -7.13 -3.18
C ARG A 559 -27.88 -7.75 -4.29
N GLY A 560 -26.57 -7.52 -4.24
CA GLY A 560 -25.59 -8.06 -5.19
C GLY A 560 -25.63 -7.45 -6.59
N GLN A 561 -26.33 -6.32 -6.76
CA GLN A 561 -26.42 -5.62 -8.04
C GLN A 561 -25.58 -4.35 -8.01
N MET A 562 -24.40 -4.38 -8.64
CA MET A 562 -23.50 -3.22 -8.70
C MET A 562 -24.16 -1.95 -9.27
N SER A 563 -25.23 -2.08 -10.06
CA SER A 563 -26.01 -0.95 -10.56
C SER A 563 -26.67 -0.10 -9.48
N SER A 564 -26.74 -0.55 -8.22
CA SER A 564 -27.21 0.26 -7.09
C SER A 564 -26.12 1.19 -6.53
N SER A 565 -24.83 0.86 -6.69
CA SER A 565 -23.72 1.71 -6.24
C SER A 565 -23.58 2.93 -7.15
N HIS A 566 -23.56 4.12 -6.55
CA HIS A 566 -23.32 5.35 -7.31
C HIS A 566 -21.91 5.38 -7.91
N SER A 567 -20.90 4.92 -7.16
CA SER A 567 -19.51 4.80 -7.64
C SER A 567 -19.46 3.96 -8.92
N TRP A 568 -20.18 2.84 -8.95
CA TRP A 568 -20.28 2.01 -10.16
C TRP A 568 -20.94 2.74 -11.33
N LYS A 569 -22.04 3.47 -11.08
CA LYS A 569 -22.70 4.28 -12.12
C LYS A 569 -21.74 5.33 -12.69
N MET A 570 -20.93 5.98 -11.86
CA MET A 570 -19.93 6.96 -12.32
C MET A 570 -18.89 6.30 -13.24
N LEU A 571 -18.35 5.15 -12.81
CA LEU A 571 -17.34 4.41 -13.58
C LEU A 571 -17.85 3.99 -14.97
N MET A 572 -19.08 3.48 -15.04
CA MET A 572 -19.62 2.92 -16.29
C MET A 572 -20.24 3.95 -17.22
N ASN A 573 -20.83 5.03 -16.68
CA ASN A 573 -21.54 6.02 -17.48
C ASN A 573 -20.67 7.21 -17.92
N LYS A 574 -19.40 7.27 -17.49
CA LYS A 574 -18.51 8.43 -17.73
C LYS A 574 -19.19 9.76 -17.40
N VAL A 575 -19.80 9.83 -16.23
CA VAL A 575 -20.46 11.04 -15.72
C VAL A 575 -19.74 11.51 -14.46
N ASN A 576 -19.61 12.82 -14.29
CA ASN A 576 -19.21 13.45 -13.05
C ASN A 576 -20.23 13.16 -11.96
N PHE A 577 -19.86 13.39 -10.70
CA PHE A 577 -20.73 13.20 -9.53
C PHE A 577 -22.05 13.98 -9.61
N ASP A 578 -22.02 15.18 -10.20
CA ASP A 578 -23.21 16.01 -10.43
C ASP A 578 -24.10 15.54 -11.61
N GLY A 579 -23.75 14.41 -12.24
CA GLY A 579 -24.46 13.83 -13.38
C GLY A 579 -24.12 14.44 -14.73
N THR A 580 -23.18 15.40 -14.80
CA THR A 580 -22.73 15.95 -16.09
C THR A 580 -21.82 14.94 -16.82
N PRO A 581 -21.88 14.84 -18.16
CA PRO A 581 -20.95 13.97 -18.90
C PRO A 581 -19.49 14.37 -18.64
N ILE A 582 -18.62 13.40 -18.40
CA ILE A 582 -17.17 13.61 -18.44
C ILE A 582 -16.82 13.94 -19.90
N THR A 583 -16.78 15.22 -20.24
CA THR A 583 -16.16 15.68 -21.48
C THR A 583 -14.69 15.32 -21.38
N ASN A 584 -14.17 14.53 -22.31
CA ASN A 584 -12.74 14.24 -22.43
C ASN A 584 -11.94 15.55 -22.27
N GLN A 585 -11.47 15.84 -21.05
CA GLN A 585 -10.22 16.57 -20.93
C GLN A 585 -9.25 15.70 -21.69
N LYS A 586 -8.58 16.29 -22.69
CA LYS A 586 -7.54 15.60 -23.43
C LYS A 586 -6.54 15.06 -22.39
N LEU A 587 -6.63 13.77 -22.09
CA LEU A 587 -5.43 12.97 -21.98
C LEU A 587 -4.64 13.32 -23.24
N VAL A 588 -3.48 13.94 -23.06
CA VAL A 588 -2.55 14.18 -24.15
C VAL A 588 -2.06 12.79 -24.57
N SER A 589 -2.86 12.10 -25.37
CA SER A 589 -2.42 10.94 -26.11
C SER A 589 -1.38 11.45 -27.09
N THR A 590 -0.11 11.32 -26.75
CA THR A 590 0.97 11.36 -27.74
C THR A 590 0.75 10.15 -28.64
N SER A 591 -0.03 10.36 -29.71
CA SER A 591 -0.12 9.41 -30.80
C SER A 591 1.27 9.27 -31.43
N ASN A 592 2.05 8.28 -30.97
CA ASN A 592 3.22 7.83 -31.69
C ASN A 592 2.74 7.27 -33.03
N LYS A 593 2.98 8.03 -34.10
CA LYS A 593 2.77 7.59 -35.47
C LYS A 593 3.51 6.28 -35.67
N LYS A 594 2.76 5.20 -35.92
CA LYS A 594 3.26 3.95 -36.49
C LYS A 594 4.06 4.27 -37.76
N ALA A 595 5.38 4.18 -37.69
CA ALA A 595 6.23 4.06 -38.86
C ALA A 595 6.13 2.60 -39.34
N ASN A 596 5.45 2.39 -40.46
CA ASN A 596 5.49 1.13 -41.19
C ASN A 596 6.93 0.86 -41.65
N VAL A 597 7.59 -0.13 -41.06
CA VAL A 597 8.82 -0.70 -41.61
C VAL A 597 8.42 -1.85 -42.54
N SER A 598 8.41 -1.58 -43.84
CA SER A 598 8.36 -2.61 -44.88
C SER A 598 9.76 -3.16 -45.12
N VAL A 599 9.92 -4.47 -44.93
CA VAL A 599 11.10 -5.24 -45.34
C VAL A 599 11.12 -5.36 -46.87
N ALA A 600 12.21 -4.96 -47.51
CA ALA A 600 12.55 -5.37 -48.88
C ALA A 600 14.07 -5.36 -49.10
N GLY A 601 14.56 -6.45 -49.68
CA GLY A 601 15.97 -6.84 -49.76
C GLY A 601 16.88 -6.03 -50.70
N ASP A 602 18.17 -6.10 -50.36
CA ASP A 602 19.34 -6.34 -51.21
C ASP A 602 19.41 -5.73 -52.63
N LYS A 603 20.44 -4.87 -52.85
CA LYS A 603 21.62 -5.19 -53.70
C LYS A 603 22.61 -4.01 -53.87
N ASN A 604 23.90 -4.37 -53.75
CA ASN A 604 25.10 -3.85 -54.44
C ASN A 604 25.77 -2.53 -53.98
N ALA A 605 26.99 -2.69 -53.46
CA ALA A 605 28.10 -1.73 -53.47
C ALA A 605 28.86 -1.79 -54.85
N PRO A 606 30.01 -1.11 -55.11
CA PRO A 606 30.81 -0.17 -54.29
C PRO A 606 31.40 1.05 -55.06
N ASN A 607 32.09 1.96 -54.33
CA ASN A 607 33.33 2.72 -54.64
C ASN A 607 33.35 4.07 -53.88
N ALA A 608 34.45 4.75 -53.55
CA ALA A 608 35.81 4.49 -53.05
C ALA A 608 36.45 5.88 -52.78
N ALA A 609 37.46 5.95 -51.89
CA ALA A 609 38.48 7.02 -51.71
C ALA A 609 38.06 8.34 -51.00
N SER A 610 38.53 8.61 -49.78
CA SER A 610 39.81 9.28 -49.37
C SER A 610 39.78 10.82 -49.58
N SER A 611 40.25 11.72 -48.71
CA SER A 611 41.46 11.75 -47.86
C SER A 611 41.40 12.89 -46.80
N LYS A 612 42.10 12.67 -45.65
CA LYS A 612 43.06 13.54 -44.89
C LYS A 612 43.14 15.03 -45.25
N SER A 613 43.45 16.03 -44.41
CA SER A 613 44.13 16.26 -43.11
C SER A 613 43.85 17.76 -42.76
N SER A 614 44.09 18.40 -41.61
CA SER A 614 45.32 18.52 -40.82
C SER A 614 45.10 19.41 -39.58
N SER A 615 45.94 19.15 -38.58
CA SER A 615 46.24 19.82 -37.31
C SER A 615 46.52 21.33 -37.29
N GLY A 616 46.34 21.95 -36.12
CA GLY A 616 46.95 23.24 -35.75
C GLY A 616 46.92 23.50 -34.24
N ASN A 617 48.08 23.32 -33.58
CA ASN A 617 48.40 23.63 -32.19
C ASN A 617 48.59 25.13 -31.97
N SER A 618 48.27 25.68 -30.79
CA SER A 618 49.23 26.47 -29.98
C SER A 618 48.64 27.02 -28.68
N SER A 619 49.42 26.87 -27.62
CA SER A 619 49.32 27.43 -26.28
C SER A 619 49.61 28.93 -26.20
N LYS A 620 49.13 29.60 -25.14
CA LYS A 620 49.89 30.60 -24.36
C LYS A 620 49.17 30.95 -23.05
N ALA A 621 49.93 30.90 -21.97
CA ALA A 621 49.59 31.35 -20.62
C ALA A 621 49.94 32.84 -20.42
N VAL A 622 49.43 33.40 -19.31
CA VAL A 622 50.03 34.40 -18.39
C VAL A 622 49.02 35.49 -18.00
N GLY A 623 48.83 35.72 -16.69
CA GLY A 623 48.50 37.05 -16.17
C GLY A 623 47.54 37.10 -14.98
N SER A 624 48.11 36.99 -13.77
CA SER A 624 47.51 37.31 -12.47
C SER A 624 47.05 38.78 -12.35
N LEU A 625 45.97 39.06 -11.59
CA LEU A 625 45.98 40.12 -10.58
C LEU A 625 44.94 39.91 -9.47
N LEU A 626 45.41 40.15 -8.24
CA LEU A 626 44.75 40.04 -6.93
C LEU A 626 43.59 41.02 -6.72
N GLY A 627 42.70 40.66 -5.78
CA GLY A 627 41.82 41.58 -5.05
C GLY A 627 41.10 40.90 -3.88
N LEU A 628 41.75 40.86 -2.72
CA LEU A 628 41.19 40.45 -1.41
C LEU A 628 39.95 41.27 -1.03
N VAL A 629 38.95 40.63 -0.40
CA VAL A 629 38.46 40.98 0.96
C VAL A 629 37.96 39.70 1.64
N MET A 630 38.66 39.26 2.69
CA MET A 630 38.15 38.37 3.74
C MET A 630 37.55 39.22 4.86
N ILE A 631 36.41 38.81 5.42
CA ILE A 631 36.19 38.85 6.88
C ILE A 631 35.45 37.56 7.27
N SER A 632 36.15 36.76 8.08
CA SER A 632 35.67 35.60 8.82
C SER A 632 34.91 36.03 10.07
N PHE A 633 33.96 35.23 10.53
CA PHE A 633 33.91 34.83 11.94
C PHE A 633 33.42 33.39 12.03
N ALA A 634 34.12 32.64 12.87
CA ALA A 634 33.99 31.21 13.10
C ALA A 634 33.79 30.99 14.60
N LEU A 635 33.39 29.75 14.95
CA LEU A 635 33.72 29.03 16.19
C LEU A 635 32.95 29.55 17.45
N LEU A 636 32.44 28.77 18.40
CA LEU A 636 32.43 27.37 18.87
C LEU A 636 31.17 27.26 19.77
N PHE A 637 30.59 26.14 20.20
CA PHE A 637 31.05 24.80 20.54
C PHE A 637 29.82 23.88 20.56
#